data_AF-A0A2V7ZBA2-F1
#
_entry.id   AF-A0A2V7ZBA2-F1
#
_cell.length_a   1.000
_cell.length_b   1.000
_cell.length_c   1.000
_cell.angle_alpha   90.00
_cell.angle_beta   90.00
_cell.angle_gamma   90.00
#
_symmetry.space_group_name_H-M   'P 1'
#
loop_
_entity.id
_entity.type
_entity.pdbx_description
1 polymer ?
#
loop_
_entity_poly.entity_id
_entity_poly.type
_entity_poly.pdbx_seq_one_letter_code
_entity_poly.pdbx_strand_id
1 'polypeptide(L)'
;MTTVAKTVVCPLFALLWAASASAQQPVDLSRLPEPKNFTALRSSSNNPDPDSNDDSKRPIPGETITLADLTGPGVVTHIWLTVADNEYGWPRLLRLRIYYDGSRVASVDAPVGDFFAVGHGFERPVDSLVIRDSSEGRSRNSYWPMPFRSSCRITVTNEGRRRTSNLYYHVDWKKVPSLPPDTAYFHARYRQALPASGGAPYEVLLVRGRGHYVGTVLSVVQAEAGWFGEGDDFFFVDGEKKPSIEGTGTEDYFNDAWGLRVDSGPYAGASVAEGTGLGSRMTAFRWHLADPIPFRRSLRFVFEHKGWTFNADGSVKSASGDRTDLMSSVAYWYQFGIAADQPEPPYGAARLPQGNARQIEVEAALAHARALKGKVSISKDLFWSKDVLFLQAEGPGSRLDVPFEVEEDGEYELVTEVAQSYDYGIYSTLLDGKAVQSAELEHEPGADVLPTGQLDGYKPETYVGLALLLGWPHLTKGRHVVTFVCTGKAEASRGYNLGVDDLILSRVGAGAWKAAVERQRAADAVRASTDSNAWKRALGSADPLVREAGAQQIGLTRDRALAAVSELSKALSDDDDPVVRGLAALGLRAAGTAALPTVDRLIARLKDPDPNVRLMSANAIGALGPKAARAVPALTEACRAPDEHVHVLRSAASALGEIGPSAAAAIPALEDLRKLPRARWAAEEAIRKIRS
;
A
#
# COMPACT_ATOMS: atom_id res chain seq x y z
N MET A 1 68.70 -21.98 61.73
CA MET A 1 67.79 -23.13 61.82
C MET A 1 66.38 -22.66 61.55
N THR A 2 65.77 -23.24 60.53
CA THR A 2 64.34 -23.29 60.25
C THR A 2 63.56 -23.92 61.42
N THR A 3 62.41 -23.36 61.80
CA THR A 3 61.17 -24.07 62.21
C THR A 3 60.03 -23.05 62.42
N VAL A 4 59.02 -23.02 61.54
CA VAL A 4 57.64 -23.56 61.70
C VAL A 4 56.75 -22.78 62.69
N ALA A 5 55.69 -22.13 62.21
CA ALA A 5 54.28 -22.51 62.48
C ALA A 5 53.24 -21.44 62.07
N LYS A 6 52.36 -21.86 61.13
CA LYS A 6 50.89 -21.66 61.00
C LYS A 6 50.24 -20.31 61.35
N THR A 7 49.47 -19.77 60.39
CA THR A 7 47.98 -19.56 60.37
C THR A 7 47.60 -19.13 58.93
N VAL A 8 46.48 -19.53 58.31
CA VAL A 8 45.26 -18.71 58.03
C VAL A 8 44.41 -19.52 57.00
N VAL A 9 43.21 -20.01 57.35
CA VAL A 9 41.84 -19.52 57.06
C VAL A 9 41.39 -19.54 55.57
N CYS A 10 40.33 -20.33 55.35
CA CYS A 10 39.27 -20.40 54.32
C CYS A 10 39.47 -19.89 52.87
N PRO A 11 39.07 -20.67 51.84
CA PRO A 11 39.10 -20.23 50.45
C PRO A 11 37.83 -19.45 50.05
N LEU A 12 38.03 -18.32 49.36
CA LEU A 12 37.01 -17.64 48.57
C LEU A 12 36.70 -18.47 47.31
N PHE A 13 35.42 -18.83 47.12
CA PHE A 13 34.89 -19.22 45.81
C PHE A 13 34.55 -17.95 45.03
N ALA A 14 35.32 -17.65 43.98
CA ALA A 14 34.96 -16.64 42.98
C ALA A 14 34.10 -17.29 41.89
N LEU A 15 32.79 -17.06 41.95
CA LEU A 15 31.85 -17.32 40.85
C LEU A 15 31.98 -16.17 39.84
N LEU A 16 32.64 -16.43 38.71
CA LEU A 16 32.62 -15.57 37.53
C LEU A 16 31.24 -15.65 36.87
N TRP A 17 30.37 -14.68 37.16
CA TRP A 17 29.20 -14.39 36.33
C TRP A 17 29.66 -13.55 35.14
N ALA A 18 29.82 -14.19 33.98
CA ALA A 18 29.86 -13.46 32.72
C ALA A 18 28.42 -13.07 32.34
N ALA A 19 27.98 -11.90 32.80
CA ALA A 19 26.78 -11.26 32.26
C ALA A 19 27.13 -10.67 30.90
N SER A 20 26.88 -11.42 29.83
CA SER A 20 26.90 -10.88 28.48
C SER A 20 25.65 -10.03 28.27
N ALA A 21 25.73 -8.75 28.65
CA ALA A 21 24.80 -7.75 28.16
C ALA A 21 25.06 -7.58 26.65
N SER A 22 24.27 -8.28 25.83
CA SER A 22 24.26 -8.11 24.38
C SER A 22 23.60 -6.77 24.05
N ALA A 23 24.38 -5.69 24.07
CA ALA A 23 24.03 -4.50 23.31
C ALA A 23 24.19 -4.86 21.82
N GLN A 24 23.13 -4.66 21.04
CA GLN A 24 23.09 -4.99 19.62
C GLN A 24 24.00 -4.03 18.86
N GLN A 25 25.23 -4.48 18.58
CA GLN A 25 26.17 -3.78 17.71
C GLN A 25 25.73 -3.94 16.24
N PRO A 26 26.15 -3.03 15.33
CA PRO A 26 26.05 -3.25 13.88
C PRO A 26 26.64 -4.62 13.50
N VAL A 27 26.26 -5.15 12.33
CA VAL A 27 26.69 -6.48 11.85
C VAL A 27 28.18 -6.68 12.14
N ASP A 28 28.49 -7.53 13.12
CA ASP A 28 29.86 -7.81 13.50
C ASP A 28 30.48 -8.69 12.42
N LEU A 29 31.13 -8.04 11.46
CA LEU A 29 31.78 -8.68 10.33
C LEU A 29 32.86 -9.68 10.79
N SER A 30 33.43 -9.51 11.99
CA SER A 30 34.43 -10.44 12.53
C SER A 30 33.85 -11.83 12.79
N ARG A 31 32.54 -11.93 12.99
CA ARG A 31 31.83 -13.20 13.21
C ARG A 31 31.33 -13.83 11.92
N LEU A 32 31.44 -13.18 10.77
CA LEU A 32 30.99 -13.73 9.49
C LEU A 32 31.65 -15.09 9.15
N PRO A 33 32.95 -15.33 9.41
CA PRO A 33 33.60 -16.62 9.15
C PRO A 33 33.18 -17.76 10.09
N GLU A 34 32.49 -17.48 11.20
CA GLU A 34 32.05 -18.53 12.12
C GLU A 34 31.01 -19.46 11.46
N PRO A 35 31.12 -20.79 11.62
CA PRO A 35 30.09 -21.72 11.19
C PRO A 35 28.71 -21.35 11.73
N LYS A 36 27.68 -21.45 10.88
CA LYS A 36 26.31 -21.08 11.23
C LYS A 36 25.47 -22.30 11.54
N ASN A 37 24.79 -22.27 12.69
CA ASN A 37 23.89 -23.34 13.15
C ASN A 37 22.42 -23.02 12.82
N PHE A 38 22.12 -22.83 11.54
CA PHE A 38 20.75 -22.63 11.05
C PHE A 38 20.63 -23.14 9.61
N THR A 39 19.39 -23.39 9.16
CA THR A 39 19.08 -23.62 7.74
C THR A 39 18.51 -22.33 7.14
N ALA A 40 19.13 -21.83 6.07
CA ALA A 40 18.59 -20.70 5.31
C ALA A 40 17.49 -21.18 4.36
N LEU A 41 16.35 -20.51 4.37
CA LEU A 41 15.17 -20.86 3.60
C LEU A 41 14.53 -19.59 3.03
N ARG A 42 13.78 -19.74 1.93
CA ARG A 42 13.05 -18.66 1.27
C ARG A 42 11.64 -19.10 0.91
N SER A 43 10.66 -18.23 1.11
CA SER A 43 9.39 -18.25 0.38
C SER A 43 9.40 -17.11 -0.65
N SER A 44 8.94 -17.36 -1.87
CA SER A 44 8.97 -16.37 -2.94
C SER A 44 7.73 -16.43 -3.82
N SER A 45 7.57 -15.41 -4.66
CA SER A 45 6.52 -15.37 -5.68
C SER A 45 6.78 -16.27 -6.89
N ASN A 46 7.84 -17.09 -6.89
CA ASN A 46 8.28 -17.87 -8.04
C ASN A 46 7.17 -18.72 -8.68
N ASN A 47 7.36 -19.01 -9.97
CA ASN A 47 6.55 -20.00 -10.65
C ASN A 47 7.12 -21.41 -10.38
N PRO A 48 6.29 -22.40 -10.00
CA PRO A 48 6.74 -23.79 -9.88
C PRO A 48 7.18 -24.40 -11.22
N ASP A 49 6.70 -23.88 -12.34
CA ASP A 49 7.15 -24.27 -13.69
C ASP A 49 8.52 -23.62 -13.99
N PRO A 50 9.61 -24.41 -14.12
CA PRO A 50 10.95 -23.88 -14.36
C PRO A 50 11.12 -23.18 -15.72
N ASP A 51 10.22 -23.42 -16.67
CA ASP A 51 10.26 -22.79 -18.00
C ASP A 51 9.40 -21.51 -18.06
N SER A 52 8.76 -21.12 -16.95
CA SER A 52 7.87 -19.96 -16.86
C SER A 52 8.52 -18.78 -16.14
N ASN A 53 8.48 -17.61 -16.79
CA ASN A 53 8.88 -16.31 -16.20
C ASN A 53 7.68 -15.54 -15.61
N ASP A 54 6.62 -16.25 -15.20
CA ASP A 54 5.45 -15.67 -14.55
C ASP A 54 5.52 -15.86 -13.03
N ASP A 55 6.47 -15.16 -12.41
CA ASP A 55 6.90 -15.25 -11.01
C ASP A 55 6.30 -14.14 -10.12
N SER A 56 5.08 -13.69 -10.45
CA SER A 56 4.34 -12.68 -9.68
C SER A 56 2.96 -13.17 -9.24
N LYS A 57 2.47 -12.59 -8.15
CA LYS A 57 1.07 -12.70 -7.70
C LYS A 57 0.29 -11.48 -8.19
N ARG A 58 -1.03 -11.58 -8.28
CA ARG A 58 -1.89 -10.54 -8.87
C ARG A 58 -3.17 -10.37 -8.06
N PRO A 59 -3.07 -9.97 -6.78
CA PRO A 59 -4.22 -9.92 -5.91
C PRO A 59 -5.29 -9.00 -6.49
N ILE A 60 -6.49 -9.54 -6.61
CA ILE A 60 -7.70 -8.79 -6.95
C ILE A 60 -8.23 -8.05 -5.71
N PRO A 61 -9.14 -7.06 -5.87
CA PRO A 61 -9.74 -6.36 -4.74
C PRO A 61 -10.28 -7.30 -3.65
N GLY A 62 -9.87 -7.07 -2.40
CA GLY A 62 -10.22 -7.86 -1.22
C GLY A 62 -9.42 -9.16 -1.04
N GLU A 63 -8.63 -9.60 -2.03
CA GLU A 63 -7.86 -10.84 -1.94
C GLU A 63 -6.66 -10.70 -0.98
N THR A 64 -6.45 -11.73 -0.16
CA THR A 64 -5.29 -11.85 0.71
C THR A 64 -4.34 -12.92 0.15
N ILE A 65 -3.13 -12.51 -0.19
CA ILE A 65 -2.03 -13.40 -0.59
C ILE A 65 -1.21 -13.74 0.63
N THR A 66 -0.95 -15.04 0.84
CA THR A 66 0.04 -15.48 1.83
C THR A 66 1.42 -15.43 1.20
N LEU A 67 2.26 -14.51 1.65
CA LEU A 67 3.65 -14.42 1.21
C LEU A 67 4.49 -15.54 1.82
N ALA A 68 4.22 -15.91 3.06
CA ALA A 68 4.91 -17.01 3.74
C ALA A 68 4.01 -17.65 4.81
N ASP A 69 4.09 -18.97 4.93
CA ASP A 69 3.51 -19.76 6.02
C ASP A 69 4.61 -20.70 6.55
N LEU A 70 5.31 -20.27 7.59
CA LEU A 70 6.57 -20.82 8.05
C LEU A 70 6.37 -21.70 9.29
N THR A 71 7.07 -22.84 9.36
CA THR A 71 6.97 -23.79 10.49
C THR A 71 8.32 -24.05 11.17
N GLY A 72 8.32 -23.95 12.50
CA GLY A 72 9.44 -24.21 13.41
C GLY A 72 9.77 -22.99 14.27
N PRO A 73 10.79 -23.07 15.12
CA PRO A 73 11.45 -21.87 15.60
C PRO A 73 12.32 -21.29 14.48
N GLY A 74 12.23 -19.99 14.27
CA GLY A 74 12.93 -19.31 13.19
C GLY A 74 12.99 -17.81 13.36
N VAL A 75 13.71 -17.16 12.45
CA VAL A 75 13.81 -15.70 12.36
C VAL A 75 13.70 -15.31 10.90
N VAL A 76 12.66 -14.53 10.54
CA VAL A 76 12.66 -13.84 9.24
C VAL A 76 13.75 -12.77 9.30
N THR A 77 14.62 -12.77 8.30
CA THR A 77 15.79 -11.88 8.27
C THR A 77 15.76 -10.89 7.14
N HIS A 78 14.95 -11.14 6.12
CA HIS A 78 14.81 -10.22 5.01
C HIS A 78 13.45 -10.42 4.32
N ILE A 79 12.78 -9.31 4.04
CA ILE A 79 11.62 -9.25 3.18
C ILE A 79 11.96 -8.31 2.02
N TRP A 80 11.82 -8.79 0.80
CA TRP A 80 11.84 -7.96 -0.40
C TRP A 80 10.49 -7.98 -1.08
N LEU A 81 10.03 -6.82 -1.54
CA LEU A 81 8.80 -6.64 -2.30
C LEU A 81 9.04 -5.70 -3.49
N THR A 82 8.44 -6.04 -4.64
CA THR A 82 8.19 -5.04 -5.69
C THR A 82 6.80 -5.26 -6.28
N VAL A 83 6.17 -4.17 -6.68
CA VAL A 83 4.77 -4.14 -7.08
C VAL A 83 4.64 -3.27 -8.33
N ALA A 84 3.87 -3.75 -9.28
CA ALA A 84 3.31 -2.95 -10.35
C ALA A 84 1.80 -2.86 -10.11
N ASP A 85 1.29 -1.64 -10.00
CA ASP A 85 -0.11 -1.33 -9.74
C ASP A 85 -0.49 -0.03 -10.47
N ASN A 86 -1.77 0.11 -10.81
CA ASN A 86 -2.31 1.29 -11.49
C ASN A 86 -3.40 1.99 -10.66
N GLU A 87 -3.48 1.73 -9.36
CA GLU A 87 -4.35 2.50 -8.47
C GLU A 87 -3.58 3.63 -7.79
N TYR A 88 -4.16 4.83 -7.81
CA TYR A 88 -3.60 5.97 -7.09
C TYR A 88 -3.40 5.64 -5.61
N GLY A 89 -2.19 5.90 -5.13
CA GLY A 89 -1.83 5.66 -3.74
C GLY A 89 -1.81 4.18 -3.34
N TRP A 90 -1.69 3.25 -4.29
CA TRP A 90 -1.64 1.80 -4.05
C TRP A 90 -0.71 1.35 -2.88
N PRO A 91 0.45 2.00 -2.57
CA PRO A 91 1.27 1.57 -1.44
C PRO A 91 0.52 1.64 -0.10
N ARG A 92 -0.52 2.47 -0.01
CA ARG A 92 -1.44 2.53 1.14
C ARG A 92 -2.64 1.59 1.05
N LEU A 93 -2.91 1.03 -0.12
CA LEU A 93 -4.00 0.11 -0.40
C LEU A 93 -3.59 -1.35 -0.24
N LEU A 94 -2.29 -1.66 -0.35
CA LEU A 94 -1.76 -2.98 0.00
C LEU A 94 -1.41 -3.02 1.50
N ARG A 95 -2.03 -3.95 2.23
CA ARG A 95 -1.86 -4.10 3.68
C ARG A 95 -1.02 -5.32 4.05
N LEU A 96 0.14 -5.10 4.65
CA LEU A 96 1.04 -6.13 5.14
C LEU A 96 0.65 -6.54 6.57
N ARG A 97 0.48 -7.84 6.79
CA ARG A 97 0.21 -8.41 8.12
C ARG A 97 1.12 -9.59 8.43
N ILE A 98 1.67 -9.64 9.64
CA ILE A 98 2.51 -10.74 10.14
C ILE A 98 1.94 -11.30 11.44
N TYR A 99 1.76 -12.60 11.51
CA TYR A 99 1.20 -13.34 12.63
C TYR A 99 2.21 -14.36 13.14
N TYR A 100 2.42 -14.41 14.46
CA TYR A 100 3.30 -15.40 15.09
C TYR A 100 2.52 -16.48 15.83
N ASP A 101 3.06 -17.70 15.79
CA ASP A 101 2.75 -18.81 16.67
C ASP A 101 1.25 -19.14 16.78
N GLY A 102 0.55 -19.08 15.64
CA GLY A 102 -0.87 -19.38 15.53
C GLY A 102 -1.81 -18.26 16.01
N SER A 103 -1.27 -17.09 16.38
CA SER A 103 -2.08 -15.92 16.76
C SER A 103 -3.04 -15.51 15.64
N ARG A 104 -4.26 -15.17 16.02
CA ARG A 104 -5.25 -14.53 15.11
C ARG A 104 -5.06 -13.03 14.98
N VAL A 105 -4.32 -12.41 15.91
CA VAL A 105 -3.99 -10.99 15.89
C VAL A 105 -2.62 -10.82 15.25
N ALA A 106 -2.52 -9.97 14.24
CA ALA A 106 -1.25 -9.65 13.59
C ALA A 106 -0.39 -8.80 14.52
N SER A 107 0.90 -9.11 14.63
CA SER A 107 1.90 -8.30 15.35
C SER A 107 2.46 -7.18 14.49
N VAL A 108 2.56 -7.39 13.17
CA VAL A 108 2.79 -6.33 12.18
C VAL A 108 1.48 -6.10 11.44
N ASP A 109 1.07 -4.84 11.33
CA ASP A 109 -0.14 -4.44 10.63
C ASP A 109 -0.05 -3.00 10.14
N ALA A 110 0.34 -2.85 8.88
CA ALA A 110 0.57 -1.56 8.26
C ALA A 110 0.38 -1.63 6.73
N PRO A 111 0.11 -0.51 6.07
CA PRO A 111 0.22 -0.43 4.63
C PRO A 111 1.66 -0.70 4.19
N VAL A 112 1.84 -1.24 2.98
CA VAL A 112 3.15 -1.59 2.44
C VAL A 112 4.04 -0.35 2.39
N GLY A 113 3.61 0.76 1.79
CA GLY A 113 4.43 1.97 1.72
C GLY A 113 4.92 2.43 3.10
N ASP A 114 3.99 2.69 4.02
CA ASP A 114 4.32 3.24 5.33
C ASP A 114 5.21 2.29 6.16
N PHE A 115 5.07 0.96 6.02
CA PHE A 115 5.97 -0.01 6.66
C PHE A 115 7.42 0.09 6.15
N PHE A 116 7.60 0.43 4.87
CA PHE A 116 8.90 0.66 4.24
C PHE A 116 9.31 2.15 4.25
N ALA A 117 8.82 2.93 5.24
CA ALA A 117 9.23 4.32 5.48
C ALA A 117 8.86 5.31 4.35
N VAL A 118 7.86 4.99 3.54
CA VAL A 118 7.31 5.91 2.51
C VAL A 118 5.80 6.04 2.67
N GLY A 119 5.34 7.18 3.18
CA GLY A 119 3.94 7.47 3.41
C GLY A 119 3.19 7.94 2.16
N HIS A 120 1.97 8.44 2.38
CA HIS A 120 1.09 9.09 1.38
C HIS A 120 0.65 8.24 0.19
N GLY A 121 1.04 6.97 0.13
CA GLY A 121 0.88 6.16 -1.08
C GLY A 121 1.90 6.51 -2.17
N PHE A 122 3.04 7.11 -1.79
CA PHE A 122 4.13 7.42 -2.71
C PHE A 122 5.11 6.26 -2.86
N GLU A 123 5.92 6.35 -3.92
CA GLU A 123 7.15 5.58 -4.09
C GLU A 123 8.32 6.55 -4.03
N ARG A 124 9.25 6.33 -3.10
CA ARG A 124 10.44 7.16 -2.89
C ARG A 124 11.62 6.30 -2.48
N PRO A 125 12.85 6.70 -2.85
CA PRO A 125 14.03 6.01 -2.37
C PRO A 125 14.18 6.19 -0.85
N VAL A 126 14.67 5.15 -0.18
CA VAL A 126 15.07 5.16 1.24
C VAL A 126 16.36 4.36 1.36
N ASP A 127 17.35 4.87 2.08
CA ASP A 127 18.59 4.13 2.38
C ASP A 127 18.92 4.19 3.87
N SER A 128 18.52 3.14 4.61
CA SER A 128 18.80 2.99 6.03
C SER A 128 19.27 1.55 6.35
N LEU A 129 19.64 1.27 7.60
CA LEU A 129 20.14 -0.06 7.98
C LEU A 129 19.07 -1.16 7.95
N VAL A 130 17.81 -0.81 8.24
CA VAL A 130 16.72 -1.78 8.44
C VAL A 130 15.65 -1.71 7.35
N ILE A 131 15.58 -0.61 6.60
CA ILE A 131 14.69 -0.41 5.46
C ILE A 131 15.50 0.19 4.30
N ARG A 132 15.35 -0.39 3.12
CA ARG A 132 15.95 0.15 1.89
C ARG A 132 15.00 0.02 0.72
N ASP A 133 14.65 1.16 0.15
CA ASP A 133 13.80 1.26 -1.03
C ASP A 133 14.65 1.81 -2.17
N SER A 134 14.99 0.95 -3.13
CA SER A 134 15.79 1.33 -4.30
C SER A 134 14.95 1.35 -5.57
N SER A 135 15.56 1.67 -6.72
CA SER A 135 14.84 1.83 -7.99
C SER A 135 13.71 2.86 -7.88
N GLU A 136 14.04 4.05 -7.35
CA GLU A 136 13.09 5.16 -7.16
C GLU A 136 11.89 4.77 -6.26
N GLY A 137 12.10 3.88 -5.28
CA GLY A 137 11.06 3.42 -4.35
C GLY A 137 10.35 2.12 -4.73
N ARG A 138 10.67 1.51 -5.88
CA ARG A 138 9.98 0.32 -6.38
C ARG A 138 10.48 -0.99 -5.77
N SER A 139 11.72 -1.03 -5.29
CA SER A 139 12.37 -2.23 -4.75
C SER A 139 12.53 -2.11 -3.23
N ARG A 140 11.57 -2.66 -2.49
CA ARG A 140 11.40 -2.45 -1.06
C ARG A 140 12.04 -3.57 -0.27
N ASN A 141 12.95 -3.25 0.64
CA ASN A 141 13.72 -4.22 1.43
C ASN A 141 13.59 -3.91 2.91
N SER A 142 13.30 -4.94 3.71
CA SER A 142 13.26 -4.87 5.16
C SER A 142 14.19 -5.90 5.74
N TYR A 143 15.05 -5.46 6.66
CA TYR A 143 16.04 -6.28 7.36
C TYR A 143 15.73 -6.42 8.86
N TRP A 144 14.52 -6.05 9.29
CA TRP A 144 14.07 -6.27 10.66
C TRP A 144 14.08 -7.77 11.01
N PRO A 145 14.78 -8.19 12.07
CA PRO A 145 14.73 -9.57 12.55
C PRO A 145 13.36 -9.90 13.15
N MET A 146 12.64 -10.87 12.60
CA MET A 146 11.30 -11.23 13.08
C MET A 146 11.30 -12.68 13.61
N PRO A 147 11.61 -12.89 14.89
CA PRO A 147 11.66 -14.23 15.49
C PRO A 147 10.27 -14.81 15.73
N PHE A 148 10.15 -16.14 15.63
CA PHE A 148 8.94 -16.90 15.92
C PHE A 148 9.29 -18.29 16.47
N ARG A 149 8.42 -18.87 17.30
CA ARG A 149 8.75 -20.10 18.05
C ARG A 149 8.19 -21.37 17.41
N SER A 150 7.00 -21.29 16.84
CA SER A 150 6.30 -22.41 16.21
C SER A 150 5.88 -22.10 14.79
N SER A 151 5.39 -20.88 14.50
CA SER A 151 4.99 -20.49 13.16
C SER A 151 5.04 -18.98 12.89
N CYS A 152 5.20 -18.61 11.62
CA CYS A 152 5.09 -17.23 11.17
C CYS A 152 4.31 -17.20 9.86
N ARG A 153 3.20 -16.46 9.83
CA ARG A 153 2.39 -16.25 8.64
C ARG A 153 2.49 -14.79 8.23
N ILE A 154 2.88 -14.54 6.98
CA ILE A 154 3.00 -13.20 6.39
C ILE A 154 2.01 -13.10 5.25
N THR A 155 1.19 -12.05 5.23
CA THR A 155 0.16 -11.84 4.21
C THR A 155 0.16 -10.42 3.70
N VAL A 156 -0.18 -10.25 2.42
CA VAL A 156 -0.54 -8.94 1.83
C VAL A 156 -1.99 -9.02 1.36
N THR A 157 -2.81 -8.06 1.78
CA THR A 157 -4.20 -7.91 1.31
C THR A 157 -4.28 -6.73 0.35
N ASN A 158 -4.89 -6.94 -0.81
CA ASN A 158 -5.27 -5.83 -1.67
C ASN A 158 -6.58 -5.23 -1.17
N GLU A 159 -6.50 -4.06 -0.54
CA GLU A 159 -7.64 -3.29 -0.04
C GLU A 159 -8.03 -2.14 -0.99
N GLY A 160 -7.42 -2.10 -2.18
CA GLY A 160 -7.79 -1.21 -3.28
C GLY A 160 -8.99 -1.74 -4.06
N ARG A 161 -9.43 -0.94 -5.03
CA ARG A 161 -10.56 -1.22 -5.91
C ARG A 161 -10.12 -1.76 -7.27
N ARG A 162 -8.82 -1.75 -7.56
CA ARG A 162 -8.21 -2.32 -8.76
C ARG A 162 -7.39 -3.55 -8.43
N ARG A 163 -7.14 -4.38 -9.43
CA ARG A 163 -6.26 -5.53 -9.31
C ARG A 163 -4.81 -5.05 -9.38
N THR A 164 -3.98 -5.51 -8.46
CA THR A 164 -2.53 -5.34 -8.55
C THR A 164 -1.99 -6.11 -9.75
N SER A 165 -1.35 -5.40 -10.68
CA SER A 165 -0.85 -5.98 -11.94
C SER A 165 0.22 -7.03 -11.70
N ASN A 166 1.18 -6.77 -10.81
CA ASN A 166 2.16 -7.75 -10.37
C ASN A 166 2.63 -7.47 -8.93
N LEU A 167 2.75 -8.51 -8.11
CA LEU A 167 3.32 -8.51 -6.77
C LEU A 167 4.41 -9.58 -6.72
N TYR A 168 5.66 -9.16 -6.59
CA TYR A 168 6.82 -10.02 -6.44
C TYR A 168 7.33 -9.94 -5.01
N TYR A 169 7.84 -11.06 -4.49
CA TYR A 169 8.35 -11.08 -3.13
C TYR A 169 9.41 -12.14 -2.85
N HIS A 170 10.23 -11.86 -1.85
CA HIS A 170 11.06 -12.81 -1.13
C HIS A 170 10.84 -12.64 0.37
N VAL A 171 10.65 -13.76 1.07
CA VAL A 171 10.70 -13.85 2.53
C VAL A 171 11.82 -14.81 2.88
N ASP A 172 12.99 -14.25 3.22
CA ASP A 172 14.17 -14.99 3.65
C ASP A 172 14.15 -15.17 5.15
N TRP A 173 14.41 -16.40 5.59
CA TRP A 173 14.39 -16.73 7.00
C TRP A 173 15.40 -17.83 7.36
N LYS A 174 15.73 -17.86 8.65
CA LYS A 174 16.62 -18.85 9.25
C LYS A 174 15.79 -19.77 10.12
N LYS A 175 15.80 -21.07 9.81
CA LYS A 175 15.29 -22.10 10.72
C LYS A 175 16.38 -22.47 11.71
N VAL A 176 16.09 -22.33 13.00
CA VAL A 176 17.04 -22.58 14.09
C VAL A 176 16.60 -23.80 14.91
N PRO A 177 17.50 -24.47 15.65
CA PRO A 177 17.09 -25.54 16.57
C PRO A 177 16.20 -25.04 17.71
N SER A 178 16.48 -23.84 18.21
CA SER A 178 15.74 -23.18 19.30
C SER A 178 16.03 -21.69 19.30
N LEU A 179 15.09 -20.89 19.81
CA LEU A 179 15.32 -19.50 20.18
C LEU A 179 15.61 -19.39 21.68
N PRO A 180 16.40 -18.40 22.13
CA PRO A 180 16.48 -18.06 23.55
C PRO A 180 15.08 -17.92 24.20
N PRO A 181 14.91 -18.32 25.48
CA PRO A 181 13.63 -18.16 26.16
C PRO A 181 13.14 -16.71 26.16
N ASP A 182 14.07 -15.76 26.31
CA ASP A 182 13.76 -14.34 26.40
C ASP A 182 13.70 -13.59 25.05
N THR A 183 13.48 -14.31 23.94
CA THR A 183 13.27 -13.67 22.62
C THR A 183 11.89 -13.00 22.53
N ALA A 184 11.88 -11.68 22.27
CA ALA A 184 10.69 -10.88 22.02
C ALA A 184 10.27 -10.95 20.54
N TYR A 185 8.98 -10.71 20.25
CA TYR A 185 8.46 -10.64 18.89
C TYR A 185 8.54 -9.21 18.35
N PHE A 186 8.87 -9.09 17.07
CA PHE A 186 8.82 -7.82 16.34
C PHE A 186 7.37 -7.40 16.10
N HIS A 187 7.09 -6.12 16.23
CA HIS A 187 5.78 -5.54 15.99
C HIS A 187 5.93 -4.26 15.20
N ALA A 188 4.93 -3.99 14.36
CA ALA A 188 4.76 -2.68 13.74
C ALA A 188 3.28 -2.36 13.56
N ARG A 189 2.87 -1.12 13.83
CA ARG A 189 1.45 -0.74 13.79
C ARG A 189 1.27 0.60 13.12
N TYR A 190 0.42 0.62 12.10
CA TYR A 190 -0.06 1.85 11.49
C TYR A 190 -1.14 2.53 12.32
N ARG A 191 -1.10 3.86 12.35
CA ARG A 191 -2.15 4.71 12.91
C ARG A 191 -2.28 5.98 12.06
N GLN A 192 -3.45 6.61 12.13
CA GLN A 192 -3.68 7.92 11.52
C GLN A 192 -4.70 8.73 12.32
N ALA A 193 -4.72 10.04 12.06
CA ALA A 193 -5.74 10.98 12.51
C ALA A 193 -6.07 11.94 11.36
N LEU A 194 -7.34 11.99 10.97
CA LEU A 194 -7.87 12.83 9.88
C LEU A 194 -9.08 13.65 10.37
N PRO A 195 -8.90 14.94 10.69
CA PRO A 195 -7.63 15.62 10.99
C PRO A 195 -7.01 15.16 12.31
N ALA A 196 -5.72 15.43 12.51
CA ALA A 196 -5.12 15.37 13.84
C ALA A 196 -5.76 16.44 14.75
N SER A 197 -6.04 16.07 16.00
CA SER A 197 -6.89 16.83 16.91
C SER A 197 -6.41 18.27 17.12
N GLY A 198 -7.32 19.25 17.00
CA GLY A 198 -7.07 20.67 17.25
C GLY A 198 -6.69 20.98 18.70
N GLY A 199 -5.43 20.72 19.05
CA GLY A 199 -4.80 20.99 20.34
C GLY A 199 -4.54 19.77 21.23
N ALA A 200 -4.83 18.54 20.80
CA ALA A 200 -4.40 17.34 21.53
C ALA A 200 -3.26 16.62 20.80
N PRO A 201 -2.28 16.03 21.53
CA PRO A 201 -1.17 15.32 20.91
C PRO A 201 -1.62 14.15 20.04
N TYR A 202 -0.93 13.97 18.91
CA TYR A 202 -1.06 12.80 18.06
C TYR A 202 -0.39 11.60 18.73
N GLU A 203 -1.17 10.58 19.11
CA GLU A 203 -0.62 9.38 19.73
C GLU A 203 -0.13 8.38 18.67
N VAL A 204 1.18 8.15 18.62
CA VAL A 204 1.85 7.20 17.72
C VAL A 204 1.65 5.75 18.19
N LEU A 205 1.82 5.51 19.48
CA LEU A 205 1.71 4.18 20.09
C LEU A 205 1.17 4.27 21.52
N LEU A 206 0.29 3.35 21.87
CA LEU A 206 -0.05 3.01 23.25
C LEU A 206 -0.07 1.49 23.36
N VAL A 207 0.84 0.93 24.15
CA VAL A 207 0.99 -0.52 24.28
C VAL A 207 1.26 -0.94 25.72
N ARG A 208 0.84 -2.15 26.06
CA ARG A 208 1.13 -2.81 27.34
C ARG A 208 1.98 -4.04 27.11
N GLY A 209 2.84 -4.34 28.07
CA GLY A 209 3.75 -5.48 28.05
C GLY A 209 5.15 -5.09 28.47
N ARG A 210 6.10 -5.98 28.20
CA ARG A 210 7.54 -5.76 28.40
C ARG A 210 8.22 -5.81 27.05
N GLY A 211 9.07 -4.84 26.76
CA GLY A 211 9.65 -4.70 25.44
C GLY A 211 10.57 -3.48 25.32
N HIS A 212 10.81 -3.08 24.09
CA HIS A 212 11.52 -1.85 23.77
C HIS A 212 11.10 -1.32 22.39
N TYR A 213 10.98 0.01 22.30
CA TYR A 213 10.69 0.74 21.07
C TYR A 213 11.94 0.84 20.21
N VAL A 214 11.79 0.71 18.88
CA VAL A 214 12.92 0.69 17.94
C VAL A 214 12.74 1.60 16.73
N GLY A 215 11.59 2.26 16.56
CA GLY A 215 11.51 3.29 15.52
C GLY A 215 10.11 3.77 15.18
N THR A 216 10.10 4.82 14.37
CA THR A 216 8.92 5.59 13.97
C THR A 216 9.07 5.95 12.49
N VAL A 217 7.97 5.81 11.75
CA VAL A 217 7.74 6.55 10.50
C VAL A 217 6.58 7.50 10.78
N LEU A 218 6.72 8.79 10.48
CA LEU A 218 5.68 9.80 10.60
C LEU A 218 5.44 10.46 9.25
N SER A 219 4.17 10.60 8.88
CA SER A 219 3.75 11.26 7.66
C SER A 219 2.70 12.32 7.95
N VAL A 220 2.84 13.50 7.34
CA VAL A 220 1.93 14.65 7.51
C VAL A 220 1.52 15.20 6.15
N VAL A 221 0.23 15.53 5.99
CA VAL A 221 -0.27 16.37 4.90
C VAL A 221 -0.79 17.65 5.50
N GLN A 222 -0.19 18.77 5.10
CA GLN A 222 -0.51 20.08 5.67
C GLN A 222 -1.89 20.55 5.19
N ALA A 223 -2.83 20.65 6.12
CA ALA A 223 -4.19 21.16 5.91
C ALA A 223 -4.25 22.69 5.97
N GLU A 224 -3.19 23.30 6.47
CA GLU A 224 -2.98 24.74 6.60
C GLU A 224 -1.57 25.06 6.10
N ALA A 225 -1.31 26.24 5.55
CA ALA A 225 0.05 26.64 5.20
C ALA A 225 0.88 26.94 6.47
N GLY A 226 2.20 26.78 6.38
CA GLY A 226 3.17 26.98 7.47
C GLY A 226 3.86 25.70 7.97
N TRP A 227 5.02 25.86 8.59
CA TRP A 227 5.75 24.75 9.21
C TRP A 227 4.90 24.02 10.26
N PHE A 228 4.84 22.69 10.19
CA PHE A 228 4.02 21.85 11.08
C PHE A 228 4.79 21.25 12.26
N GLY A 229 6.12 21.35 12.25
CA GLY A 229 7.00 20.48 13.05
C GLY A 229 7.46 21.07 14.38
N GLU A 230 6.88 22.14 14.87
CA GLU A 230 7.28 22.75 16.16
C GLU A 230 6.80 21.94 17.38
N GLY A 231 6.09 20.84 17.14
CA GLY A 231 5.56 19.98 18.19
C GLY A 231 6.59 19.01 18.76
N ASP A 232 6.72 18.99 20.08
CA ASP A 232 7.61 18.10 20.83
C ASP A 232 7.15 16.64 20.80
N ASP A 233 8.10 15.71 20.87
CA ASP A 233 7.86 14.29 21.06
C ASP A 233 7.91 13.91 22.56
N PHE A 234 7.00 13.04 23.01
CA PHE A 234 6.91 12.65 24.43
C PHE A 234 6.72 11.15 24.61
N PHE A 235 7.62 10.53 25.37
CA PHE A 235 7.48 9.13 25.81
C PHE A 235 7.07 9.05 27.28
N PHE A 236 6.01 8.29 27.54
CA PHE A 236 5.52 7.94 28.86
C PHE A 236 5.77 6.45 29.12
N VAL A 237 6.86 6.15 29.82
CA VAL A 237 7.29 4.79 30.14
C VAL A 237 6.61 4.29 31.41
N ASP A 238 6.10 3.07 31.37
CA ASP A 238 5.56 2.32 32.51
C ASP A 238 4.48 3.06 33.32
N GLY A 239 3.65 3.87 32.65
CA GLY A 239 2.49 4.53 33.23
C GLY A 239 2.81 5.82 33.99
N GLU A 240 3.96 6.43 33.71
CA GLU A 240 4.29 7.75 34.24
C GLU A 240 3.27 8.82 33.82
N LYS A 241 3.06 9.80 34.72
CA LYS A 241 2.11 10.91 34.49
C LYS A 241 2.76 12.10 33.78
N LYS A 242 4.07 12.23 33.89
CA LYS A 242 4.90 13.20 33.18
C LYS A 242 5.89 12.38 32.35
N PRO A 243 6.13 12.75 31.10
CA PRO A 243 7.10 12.03 30.28
C PRO A 243 8.50 12.15 30.90
N SER A 244 9.28 11.09 30.80
CA SER A 244 10.69 11.08 31.21
C SER A 244 11.64 11.37 30.06
N ILE A 245 11.13 11.32 28.83
CA ILE A 245 11.84 11.63 27.59
C ILE A 245 10.96 12.63 26.84
N GLU A 246 11.52 13.82 26.63
CA GLU A 246 10.87 14.99 26.05
C GLU A 246 11.75 15.53 24.92
N GLY A 247 11.13 15.85 23.80
CA GLY A 247 11.75 16.48 22.63
C GLY A 247 11.76 18.00 22.66
N THR A 248 12.08 18.58 21.51
CA THR A 248 12.14 20.04 21.28
C THR A 248 11.50 20.49 19.97
N GLY A 249 11.09 19.53 19.13
CA GLY A 249 10.57 19.73 17.80
C GLY A 249 10.44 18.39 17.07
N THR A 250 9.58 18.32 16.07
CA THR A 250 9.34 17.12 15.29
C THR A 250 10.53 16.85 14.36
N GLU A 251 11.09 17.87 13.71
CA GLU A 251 12.33 17.73 12.92
C GLU A 251 13.51 17.32 13.80
N ASP A 252 13.59 17.87 15.02
CA ASP A 252 14.63 17.56 15.99
C ASP A 252 14.56 16.07 16.40
N TYR A 253 13.35 15.55 16.61
CA TYR A 253 13.15 14.11 16.84
C TYR A 253 13.70 13.27 15.69
N PHE A 254 13.58 13.72 14.44
CA PHE A 254 14.11 13.03 13.27
C PHE A 254 15.59 13.32 12.99
N ASN A 255 16.29 14.02 13.89
CA ASN A 255 17.70 14.42 13.77
C ASN A 255 18.01 15.35 12.58
N ASP A 256 17.03 16.11 12.09
CA ASP A 256 17.26 17.29 11.23
C ASP A 256 17.14 18.56 12.10
N ALA A 257 17.23 19.73 11.50
CA ALA A 257 17.01 21.01 12.16
C ALA A 257 16.61 22.07 11.13
N TRP A 258 15.81 23.05 11.56
CA TRP A 258 15.30 24.13 10.70
C TRP A 258 14.47 23.58 9.53
N GLY A 259 13.50 22.73 9.86
CA GLY A 259 12.70 22.00 8.89
C GLY A 259 13.27 20.64 8.49
N LEU A 260 12.59 19.97 7.57
CA LEU A 260 12.99 18.67 7.00
C LEU A 260 13.34 18.82 5.52
N ARG A 261 14.33 18.05 5.08
CA ARG A 261 14.75 17.94 3.68
C ARG A 261 14.83 16.48 3.25
N VAL A 262 14.72 16.21 1.95
CA VAL A 262 14.83 14.82 1.48
C VAL A 262 16.24 14.32 1.74
N ASP A 263 16.36 13.29 2.57
CA ASP A 263 17.63 12.66 2.88
C ASP A 263 17.46 11.18 3.26
N SER A 264 18.56 10.49 3.47
CA SER A 264 18.56 9.13 3.99
C SER A 264 19.84 8.89 4.78
N GLY A 265 19.68 8.43 6.01
CA GLY A 265 20.77 7.99 6.87
C GLY A 265 20.53 6.60 7.44
N PRO A 266 21.59 5.97 8.00
CA PRO A 266 21.51 4.66 8.64
C PRO A 266 20.41 4.54 9.70
N TYR A 267 20.13 5.63 10.43
CA TYR A 267 19.22 5.67 11.57
C TYR A 267 18.05 6.62 11.42
N ALA A 268 18.11 7.64 10.57
CA ALA A 268 17.02 8.59 10.42
C ALA A 268 17.08 9.25 9.03
N GLY A 269 15.98 9.87 8.65
CA GLY A 269 15.90 10.74 7.48
C GLY A 269 14.47 11.05 7.04
N ALA A 270 14.31 11.75 5.92
CA ALA A 270 13.01 12.04 5.33
C ALA A 270 12.89 11.61 3.86
N SER A 271 11.94 10.72 3.58
CA SER A 271 11.68 10.19 2.24
C SER A 271 10.79 11.10 1.38
N VAL A 272 10.04 12.00 2.02
CA VAL A 272 9.20 13.02 1.37
C VAL A 272 9.33 14.32 2.14
N ALA A 273 9.66 15.42 1.45
CA ALA A 273 9.60 16.77 2.01
C ALA A 273 9.23 17.80 0.93
N GLU A 274 7.96 18.23 0.89
CA GLU A 274 7.41 19.14 -0.14
C GLU A 274 7.24 20.60 0.32
N GLY A 275 7.92 21.01 1.40
CA GLY A 275 7.84 22.36 1.97
C GLY A 275 6.65 22.62 2.91
N THR A 276 6.27 23.89 3.02
CA THR A 276 5.32 24.42 4.03
C THR A 276 4.03 24.96 3.42
N GLY A 277 3.77 24.67 2.14
CA GLY A 277 2.57 25.12 1.44
C GLY A 277 1.34 24.31 1.84
N LEU A 278 0.16 24.86 1.54
CA LEU A 278 -1.09 24.11 1.67
C LEU A 278 -1.03 22.84 0.81
N GLY A 279 -1.28 21.68 1.43
CA GLY A 279 -1.22 20.37 0.79
C GLY A 279 0.18 19.76 0.71
N SER A 280 1.22 20.45 1.17
CA SER A 280 2.58 19.90 1.22
C SER A 280 2.63 18.65 2.09
N ARG A 281 3.34 17.63 1.58
CA ARG A 281 3.49 16.33 2.23
C ARG A 281 4.88 16.16 2.83
N MET A 282 4.92 15.44 3.96
CA MET A 282 6.14 15.10 4.70
C MET A 282 6.12 13.62 5.08
N THR A 283 7.23 12.91 4.96
CA THR A 283 7.43 11.59 5.57
C THR A 283 8.85 11.50 6.10
N ALA A 284 8.98 11.31 7.40
CA ALA A 284 10.25 11.13 8.09
C ALA A 284 10.29 9.82 8.86
N PHE A 285 11.48 9.27 9.05
CA PHE A 285 11.72 8.03 9.79
C PHE A 285 12.88 8.18 10.78
N ARG A 286 12.80 7.48 11.91
CA ARG A 286 13.89 7.31 12.88
C ARG A 286 13.88 5.89 13.44
N TRP A 287 15.06 5.29 13.50
CA TRP A 287 15.33 3.96 14.01
C TRP A 287 16.15 4.06 15.30
N HIS A 288 15.53 3.74 16.44
CA HIS A 288 16.17 3.65 17.75
C HIS A 288 16.96 2.32 17.89
N LEU A 289 17.93 2.10 17.00
CA LEU A 289 18.73 0.86 16.96
C LEU A 289 19.83 0.88 18.03
N ALA A 290 20.52 2.00 18.17
CA ALA A 290 21.58 2.19 19.16
C ALA A 290 21.04 2.65 20.53
N ASP A 291 19.84 3.23 20.52
CA ASP A 291 19.17 3.92 21.63
C ASP A 291 17.71 3.45 21.82
N PRO A 292 17.43 2.13 21.90
CA PRO A 292 16.06 1.64 22.06
C PRO A 292 15.45 2.14 23.38
N ILE A 293 14.14 2.40 23.39
CA ILE A 293 13.43 2.89 24.58
C ILE A 293 12.74 1.71 25.28
N PRO A 294 13.30 1.19 26.40
CA PRO A 294 12.76 0.01 27.07
C PRO A 294 11.53 0.33 27.92
N PHE A 295 10.63 -0.64 28.04
CA PHE A 295 9.48 -0.57 28.94
C PHE A 295 9.22 -1.94 29.59
N ARG A 296 8.76 -1.95 30.84
CA ARG A 296 8.48 -3.19 31.61
C ARG A 296 7.00 -3.51 31.72
N ARG A 297 6.14 -2.50 31.62
CA ARG A 297 4.68 -2.57 31.78
C ARG A 297 3.94 -1.93 30.62
N SER A 298 4.39 -0.79 30.12
CA SER A 298 3.69 -0.06 29.05
C SER A 298 4.55 1.04 28.43
N LEU A 299 4.21 1.41 27.20
CA LEU A 299 4.74 2.59 26.55
C LEU A 299 3.59 3.38 25.93
N ARG A 300 3.58 4.70 26.13
CA ARG A 300 2.78 5.64 25.34
C ARG A 300 3.72 6.65 24.70
N PHE A 301 3.60 6.83 23.39
CA PHE A 301 4.41 7.77 22.62
C PHE A 301 3.49 8.69 21.82
N VAL A 302 3.71 9.99 21.92
CA VAL A 302 2.90 11.03 21.26
C VAL A 302 3.79 12.14 20.69
N PHE A 303 3.29 12.85 19.68
CA PHE A 303 3.80 14.16 19.24
C PHE A 303 2.78 15.24 19.60
N GLU A 304 3.22 16.39 20.07
CA GLU A 304 2.39 17.59 19.95
C GLU A 304 2.11 17.91 18.49
N HIS A 305 0.95 18.49 18.21
CA HIS A 305 0.60 18.91 16.85
C HIS A 305 0.54 20.43 16.76
N LYS A 306 1.72 21.04 16.66
CA LYS A 306 1.92 22.49 16.73
C LYS A 306 2.83 22.99 15.62
N GLY A 307 2.59 24.21 15.18
CA GLY A 307 3.44 24.86 14.20
C GLY A 307 3.02 26.28 13.89
N TRP A 308 3.53 26.80 12.78
CA TRP A 308 3.24 28.14 12.33
C TRP A 308 1.80 28.22 11.85
N THR A 309 1.08 29.25 12.27
CA THR A 309 -0.30 29.51 11.89
C THR A 309 -0.44 30.96 11.46
N PHE A 310 -1.39 31.26 10.58
CA PHE A 310 -1.54 32.57 9.98
C PHE A 310 -2.96 33.12 10.16
N ASN A 311 -3.08 34.45 10.16
CA ASN A 311 -4.35 35.15 10.06
C ASN A 311 -4.84 35.15 8.60
N ALA A 312 -6.11 35.50 8.38
CA ALA A 312 -6.70 35.55 7.03
C ALA A 312 -6.01 36.55 6.08
N ASP A 313 -5.29 37.54 6.63
CA ASP A 313 -4.49 38.51 5.87
C ASP A 313 -3.06 38.03 5.56
N GLY A 314 -2.71 36.80 5.96
CA GLY A 314 -1.39 36.19 5.75
C GLY A 314 -0.34 36.57 6.79
N SER A 315 -0.66 37.39 7.80
CA SER A 315 0.27 37.68 8.90
C SER A 315 0.41 36.48 9.85
N VAL A 316 1.61 36.27 10.40
CA VAL A 316 1.86 35.20 11.38
C VAL A 316 0.97 35.40 12.61
N LYS A 317 0.18 34.39 12.95
CA LYS A 317 -0.68 34.33 14.15
C LYS A 317 0.06 33.74 15.34
N SER A 318 0.81 32.66 15.11
CA SER A 318 1.65 31.99 16.12
C SER A 318 2.71 31.15 15.41
N ALA A 319 3.93 31.09 15.96
CA ALA A 319 4.96 30.15 15.50
C ALA A 319 4.76 28.73 16.07
N SER A 320 3.96 28.56 17.11
CA SER A 320 3.70 27.26 17.76
C SER A 320 2.21 27.06 18.12
N GLY A 321 1.34 27.49 17.20
CA GLY A 321 -0.11 27.33 17.32
C GLY A 321 -0.57 25.90 17.04
N ASP A 322 -1.71 25.51 17.59
CA ASP A 322 -2.36 24.23 17.28
C ASP A 322 -2.71 24.16 15.79
N ARG A 323 -2.42 23.01 15.16
CA ARG A 323 -2.69 22.77 13.74
C ARG A 323 -3.76 21.70 13.52
N THR A 324 -4.28 21.62 12.30
CA THR A 324 -5.32 20.62 11.91
C THR A 324 -4.90 19.71 10.75
N ASP A 325 -3.59 19.54 10.56
CA ASP A 325 -3.03 18.66 9.54
C ASP A 325 -3.45 17.19 9.67
N LEU A 326 -3.24 16.45 8.59
CA LEU A 326 -3.54 15.04 8.49
C LEU A 326 -2.28 14.26 8.86
N MET A 327 -2.31 13.47 9.93
CA MET A 327 -1.14 12.75 10.43
C MET A 327 -1.34 11.24 10.35
N SER A 328 -0.27 10.51 10.04
CA SER A 328 -0.22 9.06 10.12
C SER A 328 1.17 8.58 10.50
N SER A 329 1.27 7.41 11.12
CA SER A 329 2.55 6.87 11.56
C SER A 329 2.59 5.35 11.53
N VAL A 330 3.79 4.79 11.44
CA VAL A 330 4.06 3.40 11.79
C VAL A 330 5.03 3.37 12.98
N ALA A 331 4.59 2.76 14.07
CA ALA A 331 5.41 2.49 15.25
C ALA A 331 6.08 1.12 15.10
N TYR A 332 7.35 0.97 15.49
CA TYR A 332 8.12 -0.28 15.43
C TYR A 332 8.69 -0.61 16.81
N TRP A 333 8.50 -1.84 17.29
CA TRP A 333 8.98 -2.26 18.61
C TRP A 333 9.15 -3.77 18.73
N TYR A 334 9.84 -4.22 19.78
CA TYR A 334 9.86 -5.62 20.20
C TYR A 334 9.16 -5.76 21.54
N GLN A 335 8.39 -6.82 21.74
CA GLN A 335 7.85 -7.16 23.05
C GLN A 335 7.64 -8.65 23.29
N PHE A 336 7.53 -9.02 24.56
CA PHE A 336 7.10 -10.35 24.97
C PHE A 336 5.60 -10.52 24.72
N GLY A 337 5.24 -11.57 23.98
CA GLY A 337 3.86 -11.85 23.61
C GLY A 337 3.32 -10.93 22.52
N ILE A 338 2.04 -11.11 22.17
CA ILE A 338 1.34 -10.38 21.11
C ILE A 338 0.65 -9.14 21.69
N ALA A 339 0.86 -7.97 21.08
CA ALA A 339 0.12 -6.75 21.40
C ALA A 339 -1.32 -6.81 20.85
N ALA A 340 -2.21 -7.49 21.58
CA ALA A 340 -3.56 -7.78 21.09
C ALA A 340 -4.57 -6.62 21.23
N ASP A 341 -4.23 -5.56 21.97
CA ASP A 341 -5.10 -4.42 22.27
C ASP A 341 -4.91 -3.22 21.32
N GLN A 342 -4.21 -3.43 20.20
CA GLN A 342 -3.99 -2.38 19.21
C GLN A 342 -5.25 -2.15 18.35
N PRO A 343 -5.59 -0.89 18.04
CA PRO A 343 -6.72 -0.60 17.17
C PRO A 343 -6.48 -1.13 15.75
N GLU A 344 -7.56 -1.52 15.08
CA GLU A 344 -7.54 -1.91 13.67
C GLU A 344 -7.23 -0.66 12.80
N PRO A 345 -6.18 -0.68 11.95
CA PRO A 345 -5.95 0.35 10.95
C PRO A 345 -7.18 0.60 10.06
N PRO A 346 -7.47 1.86 9.67
CA PRO A 346 -8.52 2.14 8.70
C PRO A 346 -8.32 1.34 7.41
N TYR A 347 -9.41 0.89 6.79
CA TYR A 347 -9.34 0.00 5.63
C TYR A 347 -9.15 0.77 4.32
N GLY A 348 -8.27 0.28 3.44
CA GLY A 348 -8.15 0.71 2.04
C GLY A 348 -8.04 2.23 1.86
N ALA A 349 -8.94 2.79 1.04
CA ALA A 349 -8.95 4.19 0.64
C ALA A 349 -8.98 5.19 1.82
N ALA A 350 -9.50 4.81 2.98
CA ALA A 350 -9.48 5.68 4.16
C ALA A 350 -8.08 6.01 4.70
N ARG A 351 -7.05 5.29 4.24
CA ARG A 351 -5.64 5.60 4.52
C ARG A 351 -5.04 6.60 3.53
N LEU A 352 -5.70 6.83 2.39
CA LEU A 352 -5.30 7.90 1.49
C LEU A 352 -5.55 9.25 2.18
N PRO A 353 -4.74 10.30 1.90
CA PRO A 353 -4.80 11.56 2.63
C PRO A 353 -6.21 12.08 2.89
N GLN A 354 -7.04 12.17 1.86
CA GLN A 354 -8.40 12.72 1.98
C GLN A 354 -9.49 11.65 2.14
N GLY A 355 -9.15 10.36 2.04
CA GLY A 355 -10.08 9.24 2.16
C GLY A 355 -11.14 9.14 1.04
N ASN A 356 -11.14 10.04 0.07
CA ASN A 356 -12.21 10.23 -0.91
C ASN A 356 -11.69 10.47 -2.35
N ALA A 357 -10.44 10.09 -2.61
CA ALA A 357 -9.80 10.28 -3.90
C ALA A 357 -10.57 9.57 -5.02
N ARG A 358 -10.80 10.30 -6.11
CA ARG A 358 -11.32 9.78 -7.37
C ARG A 358 -10.23 9.86 -8.43
N GLN A 359 -9.81 8.70 -8.90
CA GLN A 359 -8.90 8.57 -10.04
C GLN A 359 -9.68 8.60 -11.36
N ILE A 360 -9.24 9.42 -12.30
CA ILE A 360 -9.78 9.57 -13.65
C ILE A 360 -8.69 9.18 -14.65
N GLU A 361 -8.89 8.03 -15.30
CA GLU A 361 -8.10 7.56 -16.44
C GLU A 361 -8.25 8.55 -17.61
N VAL A 362 -7.19 9.29 -17.94
CA VAL A 362 -7.31 10.40 -18.92
C VAL A 362 -7.35 9.93 -20.36
N GLU A 363 -6.93 8.70 -20.65
CA GLU A 363 -7.00 8.09 -21.97
C GLU A 363 -8.44 7.84 -22.41
N ALA A 364 -9.37 7.65 -21.47
CA ALA A 364 -10.80 7.64 -21.75
C ALA A 364 -11.30 8.97 -22.34
N ALA A 365 -10.60 10.07 -22.08
CA ALA A 365 -10.90 11.39 -22.61
C ALA A 365 -10.31 11.64 -24.01
N LEU A 366 -9.65 10.68 -24.68
CA LEU A 366 -8.99 10.88 -25.99
C LEU A 366 -9.89 11.60 -27.02
N ALA A 367 -11.16 11.21 -27.13
CA ALA A 367 -12.11 11.82 -28.09
C ALA A 367 -12.34 13.33 -27.82
N HIS A 368 -12.14 13.76 -26.58
CA HIS A 368 -12.36 15.11 -26.11
C HIS A 368 -11.07 15.88 -25.82
N ALA A 369 -9.92 15.19 -25.76
CA ALA A 369 -8.60 15.80 -25.65
C ALA A 369 -8.27 16.60 -26.92
N ARG A 370 -7.53 17.70 -26.76
CA ARG A 370 -7.10 18.55 -27.88
C ARG A 370 -5.61 18.81 -27.80
N ALA A 371 -4.94 18.74 -28.94
CA ALA A 371 -3.52 19.05 -29.07
C ALA A 371 -3.30 20.27 -29.95
N LEU A 372 -2.30 21.09 -29.62
CA LEU A 372 -1.77 22.15 -30.48
C LEU A 372 -0.28 21.88 -30.71
N LYS A 373 0.19 22.04 -31.96
CA LYS A 373 1.59 21.73 -32.37
C LYS A 373 2.02 20.32 -31.94
N GLY A 374 1.20 19.33 -32.30
CA GLY A 374 1.44 17.95 -31.95
C GLY A 374 0.24 17.07 -32.19
N LYS A 375 0.41 15.77 -31.98
CA LYS A 375 -0.63 14.76 -32.15
C LYS A 375 -0.86 14.02 -30.84
N VAL A 376 -2.13 13.89 -30.45
CA VAL A 376 -2.54 13.09 -29.29
C VAL A 376 -2.95 11.67 -29.72
N SER A 377 -2.53 10.68 -28.94
CA SER A 377 -2.87 9.26 -29.10
C SER A 377 -2.84 8.55 -27.75
N ILE A 378 -3.21 7.27 -27.71
CA ILE A 378 -3.02 6.43 -26.52
C ILE A 378 -1.75 5.61 -26.73
N SER A 379 -0.85 5.63 -25.74
CA SER A 379 0.26 4.69 -25.65
C SER A 379 -0.11 3.60 -24.64
N LYS A 380 -0.39 2.40 -25.14
CA LYS A 380 -0.85 1.28 -24.31
C LYS A 380 0.29 0.57 -23.62
N ASP A 381 0.02 0.06 -22.42
CA ASP A 381 0.92 -0.76 -21.62
C ASP A 381 2.33 -0.14 -21.46
N LEU A 382 2.43 1.19 -21.40
CA LEU A 382 3.71 1.92 -21.41
C LEU A 382 4.60 1.50 -20.22
N PHE A 383 4.00 1.22 -19.07
CA PHE A 383 4.69 0.73 -17.88
C PHE A 383 3.81 -0.21 -17.07
N TRP A 384 3.87 -1.51 -17.38
CA TRP A 384 3.22 -2.59 -16.63
C TRP A 384 1.69 -2.47 -16.51
N SER A 385 1.02 -2.16 -17.63
CA SER A 385 -0.43 -1.95 -17.79
C SER A 385 -0.97 -0.54 -17.54
N LYS A 386 -0.09 0.48 -17.51
CA LYS A 386 -0.48 1.89 -17.55
C LYS A 386 -0.62 2.36 -19.00
N ASP A 387 -1.84 2.76 -19.38
CA ASP A 387 -2.15 3.33 -20.68
C ASP A 387 -2.13 4.85 -20.54
N VAL A 388 -1.27 5.55 -21.29
CA VAL A 388 -1.16 7.01 -21.16
C VAL A 388 -1.75 7.74 -22.37
N LEU A 389 -2.35 8.89 -22.10
CA LEU A 389 -2.64 9.89 -23.12
C LEU A 389 -1.33 10.56 -23.55
N PHE A 390 -0.87 10.20 -24.74
CA PHE A 390 0.42 10.57 -25.27
C PHE A 390 0.31 11.75 -26.24
N LEU A 391 1.05 12.83 -25.96
CA LEU A 391 1.30 13.92 -26.88
C LEU A 391 2.65 13.74 -27.56
N GLN A 392 2.61 13.47 -28.87
CA GLN A 392 3.76 13.65 -29.75
C GLN A 392 3.91 15.14 -30.06
N ALA A 393 4.81 15.82 -29.35
CA ALA A 393 4.97 17.26 -29.41
C ALA A 393 5.96 17.68 -30.51
N GLU A 394 5.71 18.84 -31.14
CA GLU A 394 6.58 19.38 -32.20
C GLU A 394 7.68 20.32 -31.66
N GLY A 395 7.58 20.76 -30.40
CA GLY A 395 8.55 21.68 -29.77
C GLY A 395 7.94 22.57 -28.68
N PRO A 396 8.65 23.62 -28.23
CA PRO A 396 8.11 24.59 -27.28
C PRO A 396 6.81 25.24 -27.80
N GLY A 397 5.84 25.40 -26.89
CA GLY A 397 4.48 25.84 -27.19
C GLY A 397 3.53 24.75 -27.67
N SER A 398 3.98 23.48 -27.77
CA SER A 398 3.07 22.34 -27.91
C SER A 398 2.15 22.25 -26.69
N ARG A 399 0.89 21.84 -26.90
CA ARG A 399 -0.13 21.84 -25.86
C ARG A 399 -0.96 20.56 -25.89
N LEU A 400 -1.31 20.05 -24.71
CA LEU A 400 -2.33 19.01 -24.52
C LEU A 400 -3.40 19.52 -23.55
N ASP A 401 -4.65 19.55 -24.01
CA ASP A 401 -5.83 19.82 -23.17
C ASP A 401 -6.51 18.51 -22.80
N VAL A 402 -6.64 18.28 -21.50
CA VAL A 402 -7.27 17.11 -20.91
C VAL A 402 -8.53 17.56 -20.16
N PRO A 403 -9.73 17.34 -20.73
CA PRO A 403 -10.96 17.68 -20.05
C PRO A 403 -11.31 16.64 -18.98
N PHE A 404 -11.92 17.10 -17.88
CA PHE A 404 -12.47 16.26 -16.83
C PHE A 404 -13.76 16.87 -16.27
N GLU A 405 -14.56 16.05 -15.59
CA GLU A 405 -15.86 16.45 -15.03
C GLU A 405 -15.81 16.48 -13.50
N VAL A 406 -16.41 17.51 -12.93
CA VAL A 406 -16.58 17.71 -11.49
C VAL A 406 -18.06 17.57 -11.14
N GLU A 407 -18.39 16.71 -10.18
CA GLU A 407 -19.78 16.33 -9.91
C GLU A 407 -20.55 17.36 -9.08
N GLU A 408 -19.86 18.10 -8.22
CA GLU A 408 -20.46 19.11 -7.36
C GLU A 408 -19.44 20.22 -7.07
N ASP A 409 -19.93 21.42 -6.76
CA ASP A 409 -19.10 22.57 -6.39
C ASP A 409 -18.31 22.29 -5.10
N GLY A 410 -17.05 22.71 -5.01
CA GLY A 410 -16.27 22.61 -3.78
C GLY A 410 -14.78 22.85 -3.94
N GLU A 411 -14.05 22.72 -2.82
CA GLU A 411 -12.59 22.72 -2.81
C GLU A 411 -12.07 21.30 -3.06
N TYR A 412 -11.06 21.19 -3.92
CA TYR A 412 -10.45 19.92 -4.31
C TYR A 412 -8.94 20.00 -4.23
N GLU A 413 -8.31 18.94 -3.72
CA GLU A 413 -6.94 18.63 -4.08
C GLU A 413 -6.95 17.97 -5.47
N LEU A 414 -6.18 18.55 -6.40
CA LEU A 414 -6.01 18.06 -7.76
C LEU A 414 -4.57 17.57 -7.95
N VAL A 415 -4.40 16.31 -8.35
CA VAL A 415 -3.08 15.72 -8.66
C VAL A 415 -3.14 15.14 -10.07
N THR A 416 -2.03 15.18 -10.80
CA THR A 416 -1.89 14.44 -12.06
C THR A 416 -0.75 13.43 -11.96
N GLU A 417 -0.94 12.25 -12.54
CA GLU A 417 0.15 11.29 -12.75
C GLU A 417 0.64 11.38 -14.19
N VAL A 418 1.96 11.52 -14.35
CA VAL A 418 2.60 11.65 -15.66
C VAL A 418 3.68 10.59 -15.85
N ALA A 419 3.96 10.32 -17.11
CA ALA A 419 5.09 9.53 -17.53
C ALA A 419 6.34 10.41 -17.70
N GLN A 420 7.50 9.82 -17.40
CA GLN A 420 8.81 10.37 -17.72
C GLN A 420 9.53 9.42 -18.69
N SER A 421 10.29 9.96 -19.63
CA SER A 421 11.01 9.17 -20.64
C SER A 421 12.16 9.96 -21.26
N TYR A 422 13.00 9.29 -22.04
CA TYR A 422 14.24 9.84 -22.61
C TYR A 422 14.02 10.92 -23.67
N ASP A 423 12.79 11.06 -24.16
CA ASP A 423 12.37 11.95 -25.24
C ASP A 423 11.25 12.93 -24.82
N TYR A 424 11.05 13.11 -23.52
CA TYR A 424 9.98 13.95 -22.98
C TYR A 424 10.45 15.39 -22.69
N GLY A 425 9.52 16.33 -22.78
CA GLY A 425 9.76 17.76 -22.61
C GLY A 425 9.61 18.25 -21.17
N ILE A 426 9.86 19.54 -20.98
CA ILE A 426 9.51 20.29 -19.77
C ILE A 426 8.16 20.95 -20.03
N TYR A 427 7.22 20.77 -19.10
CA TYR A 427 5.84 21.24 -19.23
C TYR A 427 5.43 22.11 -18.05
N SER A 428 4.63 23.13 -18.31
CA SER A 428 3.86 23.85 -17.30
C SER A 428 2.39 23.48 -17.40
N THR A 429 1.68 23.52 -16.28
CA THR A 429 0.26 23.16 -16.19
C THR A 429 -0.61 24.38 -15.93
N LEU A 430 -1.76 24.41 -16.61
CA LEU A 430 -2.82 25.39 -16.39
C LEU A 430 -4.11 24.67 -16.04
N LEU A 431 -4.92 25.29 -15.19
CA LEU A 431 -6.29 24.88 -14.89
C LEU A 431 -7.24 25.95 -15.43
N ASP A 432 -8.11 25.56 -16.37
CA ASP A 432 -9.02 26.46 -17.07
C ASP A 432 -8.33 27.72 -17.64
N GLY A 433 -7.12 27.53 -18.16
CA GLY A 433 -6.30 28.58 -18.76
C GLY A 433 -5.56 29.48 -17.76
N LYS A 434 -5.69 29.24 -16.46
CA LYS A 434 -4.95 29.96 -15.41
C LYS A 434 -3.80 29.10 -14.89
N ALA A 435 -2.71 29.74 -14.49
CA ALA A 435 -1.63 29.03 -13.82
C ALA A 435 -2.17 28.34 -12.56
N VAL A 436 -1.74 27.10 -12.35
CA VAL A 436 -1.94 26.42 -11.08
C VAL A 436 -1.19 27.22 -10.00
N GLN A 437 -1.87 27.56 -8.91
CA GLN A 437 -1.26 28.25 -7.77
C GLN A 437 -1.29 27.34 -6.55
N SER A 438 -0.16 27.23 -5.85
CA SER A 438 -0.11 26.88 -4.44
C SER A 438 0.01 28.18 -3.63
N ALA A 439 -0.55 28.21 -2.43
CA ALA A 439 -0.25 29.29 -1.49
C ALA A 439 1.17 29.07 -0.96
N GLU A 440 2.17 29.66 -1.62
CA GLU A 440 3.53 29.73 -1.10
C GLU A 440 3.57 30.81 0.00
N LEU A 441 3.58 30.37 1.26
CA LEU A 441 3.93 31.21 2.40
C LEU A 441 5.37 30.87 2.80
N GLU A 442 6.16 31.90 3.09
CA GLU A 442 7.54 31.91 3.59
C GLU A 442 8.31 30.57 3.53
N HIS A 443 9.34 30.51 2.67
CA HIS A 443 10.18 29.33 2.52
C HIS A 443 11.13 29.18 3.72
N GLU A 444 10.96 28.12 4.51
CA GLU A 444 11.95 27.71 5.50
C GLU A 444 13.23 27.19 4.77
N PRO A 445 14.43 27.60 5.19
CA PRO A 445 15.67 27.18 4.54
C PRO A 445 15.88 25.66 4.63
N GLY A 446 15.79 24.97 3.50
CA GLY A 446 16.18 23.55 3.40
C GLY A 446 15.12 22.61 2.87
N ALA A 447 13.86 23.03 2.72
CA ALA A 447 12.87 22.21 2.02
C ALA A 447 13.19 22.13 0.52
N ASP A 448 13.26 20.92 -0.05
CA ASP A 448 13.34 20.76 -1.50
C ASP A 448 11.96 21.04 -2.12
N VAL A 449 11.64 22.31 -2.34
CA VAL A 449 10.37 22.73 -2.96
C VAL A 449 10.44 22.41 -4.45
N LEU A 450 9.72 21.37 -4.88
CA LEU A 450 9.48 21.14 -6.30
C LEU A 450 8.60 22.28 -6.85
N PRO A 451 8.97 22.91 -7.99
CA PRO A 451 8.16 23.98 -8.55
C PRO A 451 6.75 23.48 -8.86
N THR A 452 5.73 24.08 -8.24
CA THR A 452 4.35 23.63 -8.46
C THR A 452 3.92 23.88 -9.90
N GLY A 453 3.28 22.88 -10.49
CA GLY A 453 2.74 22.97 -11.84
C GLY A 453 3.79 22.98 -12.96
N GLN A 454 5.09 22.83 -12.68
CA GLN A 454 6.11 22.57 -13.68
C GLN A 454 6.65 21.15 -13.54
N LEU A 455 6.83 20.49 -14.69
CA LEU A 455 7.23 19.10 -14.81
C LEU A 455 8.45 19.02 -15.72
N ASP A 456 9.53 18.39 -15.24
CA ASP A 456 10.55 17.85 -16.13
C ASP A 456 10.21 16.39 -16.46
N GLY A 457 9.81 16.14 -17.71
CA GLY A 457 9.46 14.81 -18.18
C GLY A 457 10.67 13.92 -18.48
N TYR A 458 11.90 14.44 -18.42
CA TYR A 458 13.08 13.66 -18.80
C TYR A 458 13.49 12.63 -17.72
N LYS A 459 13.59 11.36 -18.16
CA LYS A 459 14.34 10.30 -17.47
C LYS A 459 15.05 9.44 -18.51
N PRO A 460 16.22 8.85 -18.20
CA PRO A 460 16.91 7.96 -19.16
C PRO A 460 16.13 6.67 -19.46
N GLU A 461 15.22 6.27 -18.57
CA GLU A 461 14.33 5.13 -18.71
C GLU A 461 12.88 5.61 -18.64
N THR A 462 11.96 4.86 -19.28
CA THR A 462 10.53 5.18 -19.23
C THR A 462 9.93 4.73 -17.90
N TYR A 463 9.20 5.64 -17.27
CA TYR A 463 8.53 5.44 -15.99
C TYR A 463 7.16 6.13 -16.02
N VAL A 464 6.14 5.54 -15.39
CA VAL A 464 4.82 6.17 -15.25
C VAL A 464 4.44 6.14 -13.78
N GLY A 465 3.94 7.27 -13.26
CA GLY A 465 3.56 7.40 -11.85
C GLY A 465 4.31 8.49 -11.10
N LEU A 466 4.73 9.56 -11.79
CA LEU A 466 5.12 10.79 -11.11
C LEU A 466 3.85 11.58 -10.77
N ALA A 467 3.47 11.59 -9.50
CA ALA A 467 2.39 12.42 -9.00
C ALA A 467 2.85 13.88 -8.89
N LEU A 468 2.13 14.80 -9.53
CA LEU A 468 2.32 16.24 -9.47
C LEU A 468 1.09 16.89 -8.85
N LEU A 469 1.28 17.60 -7.75
CA LEU A 469 0.23 18.42 -7.14
C LEU A 469 -0.09 19.61 -8.05
N LEU A 470 -1.34 19.67 -8.51
CA LEU A 470 -1.90 20.77 -9.31
C LEU A 470 -2.68 21.77 -8.45
N GLY A 471 -2.39 21.82 -7.15
CA GLY A 471 -2.96 22.76 -6.19
C GLY A 471 -4.28 22.30 -5.57
N TRP A 472 -4.86 23.22 -4.79
CA TRP A 472 -6.11 23.02 -4.04
C TRP A 472 -7.20 23.98 -4.55
N PRO A 473 -7.65 23.87 -5.82
CA PRO A 473 -8.59 24.81 -6.40
C PRO A 473 -10.03 24.65 -5.89
N HIS A 474 -10.75 25.77 -5.92
CA HIS A 474 -12.21 25.76 -5.98
C HIS A 474 -12.66 25.37 -7.39
N LEU A 475 -13.44 24.29 -7.51
CA LEU A 475 -14.00 23.80 -8.76
C LEU A 475 -15.52 23.84 -8.70
N THR A 476 -16.13 24.30 -9.79
CA THR A 476 -17.59 24.28 -9.98
C THR A 476 -18.03 22.94 -10.57
N LYS A 477 -19.28 22.56 -10.39
CA LYS A 477 -19.87 21.42 -11.08
C LYS A 477 -19.80 21.61 -12.59
N GLY A 478 -19.37 20.56 -13.28
CA GLY A 478 -19.30 20.50 -14.73
C GLY A 478 -17.88 20.32 -15.24
N ARG A 479 -17.67 20.78 -16.48
CA ARG A 479 -16.47 20.48 -17.23
C ARG A 479 -15.35 21.47 -16.95
N HIS A 480 -14.18 20.94 -16.64
CA HIS A 480 -12.92 21.65 -16.43
C HIS A 480 -11.83 21.12 -17.37
N VAL A 481 -10.73 21.85 -17.52
CA VAL A 481 -9.60 21.45 -18.37
C VAL A 481 -8.27 21.66 -17.66
N VAL A 482 -7.48 20.59 -17.56
CA VAL A 482 -6.04 20.69 -17.30
C VAL A 482 -5.31 20.81 -18.64
N THR A 483 -4.49 21.84 -18.78
CA THR A 483 -3.68 22.08 -19.96
C THR A 483 -2.21 21.91 -19.63
N PHE A 484 -1.51 21.09 -20.41
CA PHE A 484 -0.06 20.94 -20.36
C PHE A 484 0.56 21.74 -21.52
N VAL A 485 1.46 22.68 -21.21
CA VAL A 485 2.17 23.52 -22.18
C VAL A 485 3.65 23.21 -22.15
N CYS A 486 4.20 22.75 -23.27
CA CYS A 486 5.63 22.50 -23.41
C CYS A 486 6.39 23.83 -23.36
N THR A 487 7.24 24.02 -22.35
CA THR A 487 8.09 25.21 -22.21
C THR A 487 9.50 25.00 -22.76
N GLY A 488 9.89 23.74 -22.93
CA GLY A 488 11.22 23.37 -23.41
C GLY A 488 11.49 21.89 -23.24
N LYS A 489 12.77 21.54 -23.09
CA LYS A 489 13.21 20.19 -22.71
C LYS A 489 14.54 20.30 -21.98
N ALA A 490 14.84 19.33 -21.13
CA ALA A 490 16.18 19.16 -20.58
C ALA A 490 17.19 18.96 -21.72
N GLU A 491 18.45 19.37 -21.51
CA GLU A 491 19.52 19.21 -22.51
C GLU A 491 19.66 17.75 -22.97
N ALA A 492 19.59 16.83 -22.01
CA ALA A 492 19.73 15.39 -22.23
C ALA A 492 18.51 14.73 -22.90
N SER A 493 17.36 15.41 -22.96
CA SER A 493 16.15 14.88 -23.60
C SER A 493 16.27 14.88 -25.12
N ARG A 494 15.80 13.81 -25.77
CA ARG A 494 15.78 13.67 -27.23
C ARG A 494 14.56 14.32 -27.90
N GLY A 495 13.58 14.76 -27.12
CA GLY A 495 12.31 15.23 -27.67
C GLY A 495 11.55 16.13 -26.71
N TYR A 496 10.29 16.38 -27.05
CA TYR A 496 9.40 17.25 -26.30
C TYR A 496 8.14 16.51 -25.86
N ASN A 497 8.09 15.18 -25.96
CA ASN A 497 6.86 14.41 -25.77
C ASN A 497 6.32 14.51 -24.33
N LEU A 498 5.07 14.10 -24.15
CA LEU A 498 4.40 14.01 -22.85
C LEU A 498 3.50 12.78 -22.82
N GLY A 499 3.45 12.10 -21.68
CA GLY A 499 2.46 11.09 -21.36
C GLY A 499 1.76 11.47 -20.06
N VAL A 500 0.43 11.52 -20.08
CA VAL A 500 -0.41 11.78 -18.91
C VAL A 500 -1.23 10.52 -18.66
N ASP A 501 -1.21 10.03 -17.43
CA ASP A 501 -1.85 8.78 -17.00
C ASP A 501 -3.21 9.08 -16.35
N ASP A 502 -3.17 9.89 -15.30
CA ASP A 502 -4.35 10.15 -14.48
C ASP A 502 -4.53 11.61 -14.05
N LEU A 503 -5.78 11.94 -13.74
CA LEU A 503 -6.15 13.04 -12.87
C LEU A 503 -6.81 12.49 -11.61
N ILE A 504 -6.38 12.96 -10.44
CA ILE A 504 -6.90 12.57 -9.14
C ILE A 504 -7.58 13.77 -8.50
N LEU A 505 -8.84 13.60 -8.12
CA LEU A 505 -9.63 14.61 -7.42
C LEU A 505 -9.97 14.12 -6.03
N SER A 506 -9.63 14.90 -5.02
CA SER A 506 -10.02 14.62 -3.63
C SER A 506 -10.69 15.85 -3.04
N ARG A 507 -11.93 15.72 -2.54
CA ARG A 507 -12.59 16.86 -1.86
C ARG A 507 -11.90 17.15 -0.54
N VAL A 508 -11.62 18.42 -0.28
CA VAL A 508 -10.91 18.86 0.93
C VAL A 508 -11.82 19.66 1.86
N GLY A 509 -11.33 19.89 3.08
CA GLY A 509 -12.03 20.65 4.11
C GLY A 509 -12.81 19.79 5.10
N ALA A 510 -13.05 20.35 6.28
CA ALA A 510 -13.57 19.63 7.44
C ALA A 510 -14.88 18.87 7.18
N GLY A 511 -15.78 19.44 6.36
CA GLY A 511 -17.04 18.79 5.99
C GLY A 511 -16.84 17.54 5.13
N ALA A 512 -15.97 17.63 4.13
CA ALA A 512 -15.64 16.50 3.25
C ALA A 512 -14.93 15.38 4.02
N TRP A 513 -13.98 15.72 4.88
CA TRP A 513 -13.28 14.75 5.71
C TRP A 513 -14.21 14.07 6.71
N LYS A 514 -15.09 14.84 7.37
CA LYS A 514 -16.09 14.28 8.27
C LYS A 514 -17.00 13.28 7.54
N ALA A 515 -17.47 13.62 6.34
CA ALA A 515 -18.28 12.71 5.52
C ALA A 515 -17.51 11.45 5.14
N ALA A 516 -16.24 11.57 4.72
CA ALA A 516 -15.38 10.43 4.42
C ALA A 516 -15.20 9.50 5.64
N VAL A 517 -14.93 10.09 6.82
CA VAL A 517 -14.79 9.36 8.08
C VAL A 517 -16.08 8.66 8.49
N GLU A 518 -17.25 9.29 8.32
CA GLU A 518 -18.55 8.68 8.65
C GLU A 518 -18.88 7.48 7.74
N ARG A 519 -18.66 7.62 6.43
CA ARG A 519 -18.81 6.51 5.47
C ARG A 519 -17.87 5.35 5.81
N GLN A 520 -16.61 5.67 6.12
CA GLN A 520 -15.63 4.67 6.53
C GLN A 520 -16.02 3.97 7.83
N ARG A 521 -16.47 4.71 8.86
CA ARG A 521 -16.94 4.12 10.13
C ARG A 521 -18.09 3.16 9.92
N ALA A 522 -19.03 3.47 9.02
CA ALA A 522 -20.12 2.56 8.67
C ALA A 522 -19.59 1.26 8.03
N ALA A 523 -18.66 1.37 7.08
CA ALA A 523 -18.03 0.21 6.45
C ALA A 523 -17.21 -0.63 7.46
N ASP A 524 -16.47 0.02 8.36
CA ASP A 524 -15.66 -0.66 9.38
C ASP A 524 -16.52 -1.32 10.46
N ALA A 525 -17.67 -0.74 10.81
CA ALA A 525 -18.65 -1.40 11.66
C ALA A 525 -19.17 -2.70 11.03
N VAL A 526 -19.37 -2.73 9.70
CA VAL A 526 -19.70 -3.96 8.96
C VAL A 526 -18.55 -4.95 9.02
N ARG A 527 -17.30 -4.51 8.82
CA ARG A 527 -16.10 -5.38 8.89
C ARG A 527 -15.86 -5.99 10.27
N ALA A 528 -16.08 -5.21 11.32
CA ALA A 528 -15.92 -5.63 12.70
C ALA A 528 -17.09 -6.48 13.23
N SER A 529 -18.26 -6.43 12.57
CA SER A 529 -19.44 -7.18 12.98
C SER A 529 -19.20 -8.69 12.96
N THR A 530 -19.70 -9.38 13.99
CA THR A 530 -19.83 -10.84 14.03
C THR A 530 -21.23 -11.33 13.63
N ASP A 531 -22.20 -10.42 13.44
CA ASP A 531 -23.55 -10.72 12.97
C ASP A 531 -23.58 -10.85 11.44
N SER A 532 -23.84 -12.07 10.97
CA SER A 532 -23.97 -12.35 9.54
C SER A 532 -25.09 -11.59 8.84
N ASN A 533 -26.16 -11.22 9.56
CA ASN A 533 -27.25 -10.42 9.00
C ASN A 533 -26.82 -8.96 8.75
N ALA A 534 -25.84 -8.45 9.51
CA ALA A 534 -25.29 -7.12 9.27
C ALA A 534 -24.61 -7.05 7.90
N TRP A 535 -23.78 -8.05 7.55
CA TRP A 535 -23.11 -8.10 6.25
C TRP A 535 -24.11 -8.23 5.09
N LYS A 536 -25.16 -9.04 5.27
CA LYS A 536 -26.22 -9.21 4.27
C LYS A 536 -27.03 -7.93 4.04
N ARG A 537 -27.40 -7.21 5.10
CA ARG A 537 -28.06 -5.90 5.00
C ARG A 537 -27.17 -4.87 4.33
N ALA A 538 -25.86 -4.91 4.61
CA ALA A 538 -24.89 -4.00 4.04
C ALA A 538 -24.84 -4.07 2.50
N LEU A 539 -25.06 -5.24 1.90
CA LEU A 539 -25.18 -5.40 0.43
C LEU A 539 -26.33 -4.59 -0.20
N GLY A 540 -27.32 -4.16 0.58
CA GLY A 540 -28.41 -3.29 0.12
C GLY A 540 -28.19 -1.80 0.40
N SER A 541 -27.00 -1.40 0.87
CA SER A 541 -26.70 0.00 1.21
C SER A 541 -26.66 0.89 -0.03
N ALA A 542 -27.13 2.14 0.13
CA ALA A 542 -26.94 3.16 -0.89
C ALA A 542 -25.45 3.54 -1.07
N ASP A 543 -24.63 3.36 -0.02
CA ASP A 543 -23.20 3.63 -0.06
C ASP A 543 -22.41 2.42 -0.59
N PRO A 544 -21.69 2.54 -1.73
CA PRO A 544 -20.87 1.47 -2.28
C PRO A 544 -19.83 0.92 -1.30
N LEU A 545 -19.19 1.76 -0.47
CA LEU A 545 -18.17 1.32 0.49
C LEU A 545 -18.74 0.36 1.54
N VAL A 546 -20.01 0.56 1.92
CA VAL A 546 -20.72 -0.31 2.85
C VAL A 546 -21.12 -1.62 2.17
N ARG A 547 -21.53 -1.57 0.90
CA ARG A 547 -21.82 -2.78 0.11
C ARG A 547 -20.57 -3.63 -0.09
N GLU A 548 -19.45 -2.99 -0.46
CA GLU A 548 -18.14 -3.62 -0.58
C GLU A 548 -17.73 -4.31 0.72
N ALA A 549 -17.84 -3.62 1.87
CA ALA A 549 -17.54 -4.22 3.17
C ALA A 549 -18.41 -5.46 3.46
N GLY A 550 -19.71 -5.41 3.13
CA GLY A 550 -20.61 -6.55 3.24
C GLY A 550 -20.17 -7.74 2.39
N ALA A 551 -19.88 -7.50 1.10
CA ALA A 551 -19.44 -8.53 0.16
C ALA A 551 -18.10 -9.16 0.59
N GLN A 552 -17.14 -8.33 1.02
CA GLN A 552 -15.84 -8.77 1.55
C GLN A 552 -16.01 -9.68 2.77
N GLN A 553 -16.79 -9.25 3.77
CA GLN A 553 -16.97 -10.04 4.99
C GLN A 553 -17.65 -11.38 4.72
N ILE A 554 -18.62 -11.41 3.82
CA ILE A 554 -19.30 -12.63 3.41
C ILE A 554 -18.32 -13.57 2.69
N GLY A 555 -17.49 -13.04 1.77
CA GLY A 555 -16.53 -13.82 0.99
C GLY A 555 -15.30 -14.30 1.76
N LEU A 556 -15.07 -13.80 2.99
CA LEU A 556 -13.87 -14.07 3.78
C LEU A 556 -13.70 -15.54 4.15
N THR A 557 -14.80 -16.26 4.41
CA THR A 557 -14.77 -17.69 4.74
C THR A 557 -15.87 -18.44 4.02
N ARG A 558 -15.64 -19.75 3.81
CA ARG A 558 -16.64 -20.63 3.21
C ARG A 558 -17.97 -20.61 3.97
N ASP A 559 -17.94 -20.69 5.30
CA ASP A 559 -19.16 -20.75 6.11
C ASP A 559 -20.01 -19.48 5.97
N ARG A 560 -19.35 -18.32 5.90
CA ARG A 560 -20.03 -17.03 5.68
C ARG A 560 -20.63 -16.96 4.28
N ALA A 561 -19.88 -17.40 3.26
CA ALA A 561 -20.35 -17.42 1.88
C ALA A 561 -21.54 -18.39 1.69
N LEU A 562 -21.49 -19.57 2.31
CA LEU A 562 -22.58 -20.55 2.30
C LEU A 562 -23.88 -19.95 2.84
N ALA A 563 -23.80 -19.16 3.91
CA ALA A 563 -24.97 -18.53 4.53
C ALA A 563 -25.60 -17.42 3.67
N ALA A 564 -24.93 -16.92 2.63
CA ALA A 564 -25.32 -15.72 1.89
C ALA A 564 -25.33 -15.90 0.36
N VAL A 565 -25.46 -17.15 -0.15
CA VAL A 565 -25.44 -17.43 -1.59
C VAL A 565 -26.49 -16.63 -2.36
N SER A 566 -27.71 -16.47 -1.82
CA SER A 566 -28.78 -15.72 -2.49
C SER A 566 -28.45 -14.23 -2.59
N GLU A 567 -27.89 -13.66 -1.53
CA GLU A 567 -27.53 -12.26 -1.42
C GLU A 567 -26.34 -11.93 -2.32
N LEU A 568 -25.30 -12.77 -2.33
CA LEU A 568 -24.19 -12.66 -3.27
C LEU A 568 -24.66 -12.81 -4.72
N SER A 569 -25.58 -13.74 -4.98
CA SER A 569 -26.14 -13.92 -6.32
C SER A 569 -26.86 -12.67 -6.82
N LYS A 570 -27.53 -11.95 -5.91
CA LYS A 570 -28.20 -10.69 -6.21
C LYS A 570 -27.18 -9.59 -6.48
N ALA A 571 -26.21 -9.41 -5.58
CA ALA A 571 -25.13 -8.42 -5.73
C ALA A 571 -24.33 -8.62 -7.03
N LEU A 572 -24.07 -9.87 -7.43
CA LEU A 572 -23.42 -10.21 -8.71
C LEU A 572 -24.18 -9.67 -9.93
N SER A 573 -25.52 -9.64 -9.88
CA SER A 573 -26.37 -9.30 -11.02
C SER A 573 -26.80 -7.84 -11.04
N ASP A 574 -27.13 -7.30 -9.88
CA ASP A 574 -27.89 -6.07 -9.76
C ASP A 574 -27.04 -4.87 -9.30
N ASP A 575 -25.82 -5.08 -8.80
CA ASP A 575 -24.99 -3.99 -8.28
C ASP A 575 -24.36 -3.18 -9.43
N ASP A 576 -24.40 -1.85 -9.30
CA ASP A 576 -23.80 -0.93 -10.26
C ASP A 576 -22.27 -0.89 -10.14
N ASP A 577 -21.74 -1.22 -8.96
CA ASP A 577 -20.30 -1.22 -8.68
C ASP A 577 -19.62 -2.53 -9.14
N PRO A 578 -18.67 -2.49 -10.09
CA PRO A 578 -17.93 -3.68 -10.53
C PRO A 578 -17.14 -4.35 -9.39
N VAL A 579 -16.66 -3.60 -8.40
CA VAL A 579 -15.94 -4.15 -7.25
C VAL A 579 -16.87 -5.04 -6.43
N VAL A 580 -18.09 -4.57 -6.17
CA VAL A 580 -19.11 -5.36 -5.43
C VAL A 580 -19.52 -6.59 -6.24
N ARG A 581 -19.74 -6.47 -7.55
CA ARG A 581 -20.04 -7.63 -8.42
C ARG A 581 -18.91 -8.66 -8.40
N GLY A 582 -17.66 -8.20 -8.46
CA GLY A 582 -16.48 -9.05 -8.37
C GLY A 582 -16.39 -9.75 -7.02
N LEU A 583 -16.46 -9.01 -5.91
CA LEU A 583 -16.47 -9.58 -4.56
C LEU A 583 -17.61 -10.57 -4.35
N ALA A 584 -18.76 -10.34 -4.98
CA ALA A 584 -19.87 -11.28 -4.98
C ALA A 584 -19.51 -12.59 -5.70
N ALA A 585 -18.89 -12.52 -6.89
CA ALA A 585 -18.36 -13.71 -7.57
C ALA A 585 -17.29 -14.43 -6.75
N LEU A 586 -16.40 -13.69 -6.07
CA LEU A 586 -15.40 -14.24 -5.16
C LEU A 586 -16.03 -14.98 -3.97
N GLY A 587 -17.08 -14.41 -3.38
CA GLY A 587 -17.87 -15.07 -2.33
C GLY A 587 -18.54 -16.34 -2.84
N LEU A 588 -19.14 -16.31 -4.04
CA LEU A 588 -19.75 -17.50 -4.65
C LEU A 588 -18.71 -18.59 -4.95
N ARG A 589 -17.49 -18.22 -5.35
CA ARG A 589 -16.34 -19.14 -5.45
C ARG A 589 -16.05 -19.80 -4.10
N ALA A 590 -16.02 -19.03 -3.01
CA ALA A 590 -15.77 -19.57 -1.66
C ALA A 590 -16.86 -20.52 -1.17
N ALA A 591 -18.13 -20.30 -1.58
CA ALA A 591 -19.24 -21.23 -1.32
C ALA A 591 -19.10 -22.57 -2.08
N GLY A 592 -18.30 -22.61 -3.15
CA GLY A 592 -18.07 -23.79 -3.97
C GLY A 592 -19.37 -24.32 -4.59
N THR A 593 -19.56 -25.64 -4.58
CA THR A 593 -20.72 -26.30 -5.21
C THR A 593 -22.10 -25.85 -4.71
N ALA A 594 -22.18 -25.22 -3.52
CA ALA A 594 -23.43 -24.64 -3.03
C ALA A 594 -23.91 -23.44 -3.87
N ALA A 595 -23.03 -22.79 -4.61
CA ALA A 595 -23.36 -21.71 -5.54
C ALA A 595 -23.88 -22.22 -6.90
N LEU A 596 -24.07 -23.52 -7.10
CA LEU A 596 -24.61 -24.07 -8.36
C LEU A 596 -25.94 -23.42 -8.83
N PRO A 597 -26.90 -23.06 -7.93
CA PRO A 597 -28.11 -22.35 -8.34
C PRO A 597 -27.85 -20.99 -9.02
N THR A 598 -26.66 -20.42 -8.87
CA THR A 598 -26.29 -19.10 -9.41
C THR A 598 -25.50 -19.20 -10.72
N VAL A 599 -25.30 -20.40 -11.27
CA VAL A 599 -24.42 -20.61 -12.43
C VAL A 599 -24.83 -19.81 -13.66
N ASP A 600 -26.12 -19.61 -13.92
CA ASP A 600 -26.57 -18.83 -15.09
C ASP A 600 -26.23 -17.34 -14.93
N ARG A 601 -26.25 -16.81 -13.71
CA ARG A 601 -25.81 -15.44 -13.41
C ARG A 601 -24.30 -15.29 -13.55
N LEU A 602 -23.52 -16.29 -13.12
CA LEU A 602 -22.07 -16.33 -13.32
C LEU A 602 -21.71 -16.39 -14.81
N ILE A 603 -22.43 -17.20 -15.61
CA ILE A 603 -22.28 -17.26 -17.06
C ILE A 603 -22.53 -15.89 -17.68
N ALA A 604 -23.59 -15.18 -17.28
CA ALA A 604 -23.88 -13.85 -17.77
C ALA A 604 -22.75 -12.84 -17.47
N ARG A 605 -22.07 -12.99 -16.33
CA ARG A 605 -20.95 -12.12 -15.93
C ARG A 605 -19.62 -12.44 -16.61
N LEU A 606 -19.52 -13.51 -17.40
CA LEU A 606 -18.38 -13.71 -18.31
C LEU A 606 -18.32 -12.65 -19.43
N LYS A 607 -19.37 -11.83 -19.58
CA LYS A 607 -19.45 -10.69 -20.51
C LYS A 607 -19.58 -9.35 -19.79
N ASP A 608 -19.24 -9.28 -18.50
CA ASP A 608 -19.25 -8.02 -17.75
C ASP A 608 -18.26 -7.02 -18.40
N PRO A 609 -18.58 -5.71 -18.44
CA PRO A 609 -17.64 -4.70 -18.93
C PRO A 609 -16.30 -4.74 -18.19
N ASP A 610 -16.33 -5.06 -16.89
CA ASP A 610 -15.13 -5.10 -16.07
C ASP A 610 -14.39 -6.46 -16.18
N PRO A 611 -13.10 -6.47 -16.56
CA PRO A 611 -12.32 -7.70 -16.73
C PRO A 611 -12.12 -8.49 -15.42
N ASN A 612 -12.10 -7.82 -14.25
CA ASN A 612 -11.98 -8.51 -12.97
C ASN A 612 -13.28 -9.26 -12.65
N VAL A 613 -14.45 -8.69 -12.96
CA VAL A 613 -15.72 -9.39 -12.81
C VAL A 613 -15.78 -10.63 -13.72
N ARG A 614 -15.33 -10.51 -14.99
CA ARG A 614 -15.24 -11.66 -15.91
C ARG A 614 -14.35 -12.77 -15.35
N LEU A 615 -13.13 -12.41 -14.90
CA LEU A 615 -12.17 -13.34 -14.31
C LEU A 615 -12.71 -14.02 -13.06
N MET A 616 -13.28 -13.26 -12.13
CA MET A 616 -13.81 -13.80 -10.87
C MET A 616 -15.01 -14.72 -11.12
N SER A 617 -15.84 -14.38 -12.10
CA SER A 617 -16.96 -15.22 -12.52
C SER A 617 -16.47 -16.55 -13.13
N ALA A 618 -15.44 -16.53 -13.98
CA ALA A 618 -14.82 -17.74 -14.49
C ALA A 618 -14.26 -18.62 -13.35
N ASN A 619 -13.53 -18.01 -12.40
CA ASN A 619 -13.00 -18.73 -11.24
C ASN A 619 -14.12 -19.34 -10.36
N ALA A 620 -15.22 -18.61 -10.17
CA ALA A 620 -16.37 -19.10 -9.42
C ALA A 620 -17.07 -20.27 -10.12
N ILE A 621 -17.19 -20.21 -11.46
CA ILE A 621 -17.70 -21.33 -12.28
C ILE A 621 -16.80 -22.55 -12.12
N GLY A 622 -15.47 -22.38 -12.17
CA GLY A 622 -14.52 -23.46 -11.94
C GLY A 622 -14.69 -24.14 -10.57
N ALA A 623 -14.95 -23.37 -9.51
CA ALA A 623 -15.19 -23.90 -8.16
C ALA A 623 -16.51 -24.70 -8.01
N LEU A 624 -17.42 -24.63 -8.98
CA LEU A 624 -18.60 -25.50 -9.07
C LEU A 624 -18.23 -26.91 -9.58
N GLY A 625 -17.07 -27.05 -10.23
CA GLY A 625 -16.54 -28.29 -10.79
C GLY A 625 -17.41 -28.88 -11.91
N PRO A 626 -17.47 -30.21 -12.06
CA PRO A 626 -18.16 -30.88 -13.17
C PRO A 626 -19.64 -30.53 -13.32
N LYS A 627 -20.31 -30.10 -12.24
CA LYS A 627 -21.74 -29.71 -12.27
C LYS A 627 -22.00 -28.43 -13.08
N ALA A 628 -20.96 -27.66 -13.41
CA ALA A 628 -21.05 -26.47 -14.24
C ALA A 628 -20.88 -26.75 -15.75
N ALA A 629 -21.06 -27.99 -16.21
CA ALA A 629 -20.95 -28.36 -17.63
C ALA A 629 -21.73 -27.43 -18.60
N ARG A 630 -22.87 -26.87 -18.17
CA ARG A 630 -23.63 -25.90 -18.96
C ARG A 630 -22.88 -24.59 -19.28
N ALA A 631 -21.84 -24.26 -18.52
CA ALA A 631 -21.03 -23.06 -18.71
C ALA A 631 -19.94 -23.25 -19.78
N VAL A 632 -19.69 -24.48 -20.23
CA VAL A 632 -18.62 -24.81 -21.20
C VAL A 632 -18.69 -23.94 -22.46
N PRO A 633 -19.86 -23.71 -23.10
CA PRO A 633 -19.92 -22.85 -24.30
C PRO A 633 -19.45 -21.41 -24.02
N ALA A 634 -19.90 -20.82 -22.92
CA ALA A 634 -19.55 -19.44 -22.56
C ALA A 634 -18.08 -19.28 -22.13
N LEU A 635 -17.54 -20.26 -21.40
CA LEU A 635 -16.10 -20.28 -21.08
C LEU A 635 -15.24 -20.49 -22.33
N THR A 636 -15.70 -21.31 -23.28
CA THR A 636 -15.02 -21.51 -24.58
C THR A 636 -15.00 -20.22 -25.40
N GLU A 637 -16.11 -19.47 -25.40
CA GLU A 637 -16.19 -18.14 -26.00
C GLU A 637 -15.18 -17.18 -25.33
N ALA A 638 -15.15 -17.15 -23.99
CA ALA A 638 -14.22 -16.31 -23.24
C ALA A 638 -12.75 -16.64 -23.56
N CYS A 639 -12.38 -17.92 -23.73
CA CYS A 639 -11.02 -18.31 -24.14
C CYS A 639 -10.62 -17.85 -25.56
N ARG A 640 -11.59 -17.46 -26.40
CA ARG A 640 -11.37 -17.03 -27.79
C ARG A 640 -11.57 -15.54 -28.01
N ALA A 641 -11.89 -14.78 -26.96
CA ALA A 641 -12.16 -13.36 -27.07
C ALA A 641 -10.89 -12.63 -27.58
N PRO A 642 -10.98 -11.92 -28.73
CA PRO A 642 -9.85 -11.16 -29.25
C PRO A 642 -9.53 -10.01 -28.31
N ASP A 643 -8.25 -9.68 -28.17
CA ASP A 643 -7.73 -8.59 -27.33
C ASP A 643 -8.20 -8.66 -25.85
N GLU A 644 -8.62 -9.84 -25.41
CA GLU A 644 -9.05 -10.07 -24.03
C GLU A 644 -7.86 -10.11 -23.08
N HIS A 645 -8.11 -9.68 -21.85
CA HIS A 645 -7.15 -9.69 -20.78
C HIS A 645 -6.65 -11.13 -20.52
N VAL A 646 -5.34 -11.35 -20.59
CA VAL A 646 -4.74 -12.70 -20.50
C VAL A 646 -5.16 -13.48 -19.26
N HIS A 647 -5.39 -12.81 -18.13
CA HIS A 647 -5.91 -13.44 -16.92
C HIS A 647 -7.36 -13.93 -17.04
N VAL A 648 -8.23 -13.24 -17.78
CA VAL A 648 -9.58 -13.74 -18.07
C VAL A 648 -9.46 -15.02 -18.90
N LEU A 649 -8.56 -15.05 -19.90
CA LEU A 649 -8.28 -16.24 -20.70
C LEU A 649 -7.79 -17.42 -19.84
N ARG A 650 -6.82 -17.17 -18.95
CA ARG A 650 -6.28 -18.18 -18.02
C ARG A 650 -7.34 -18.70 -17.05
N SER A 651 -8.17 -17.82 -16.50
CA SER A 651 -9.24 -18.21 -15.58
C SER A 651 -10.35 -18.99 -16.28
N ALA A 652 -10.70 -18.62 -17.52
CA ALA A 652 -11.63 -19.40 -18.33
C ALA A 652 -11.07 -20.79 -18.67
N ALA A 653 -9.79 -20.88 -19.04
CA ALA A 653 -9.11 -22.16 -19.28
C ALA A 653 -9.06 -23.03 -18.03
N SER A 654 -8.66 -22.45 -16.89
CA SER A 654 -8.65 -23.13 -15.60
C SER A 654 -10.04 -23.67 -15.24
N ALA A 655 -11.08 -22.85 -15.40
CA ALA A 655 -12.47 -23.27 -15.15
C ALA A 655 -12.93 -24.43 -16.05
N LEU A 656 -12.55 -24.43 -17.33
CA LEU A 656 -12.80 -25.56 -18.24
C LEU A 656 -12.08 -26.83 -17.75
N GLY A 657 -10.85 -26.70 -17.26
CA GLY A 657 -10.10 -27.78 -16.64
C GLY A 657 -10.79 -28.35 -15.39
N GLU A 658 -11.30 -27.48 -14.49
CA GLU A 658 -12.03 -27.91 -13.28
C GLU A 658 -13.40 -28.54 -13.56
N ILE A 659 -14.04 -28.20 -14.69
CA ILE A 659 -15.24 -28.90 -15.18
C ILE A 659 -14.88 -30.32 -15.66
N GLY A 660 -13.66 -30.53 -16.14
CA GLY A 660 -13.13 -31.85 -16.51
C GLY A 660 -13.70 -32.38 -17.84
N PRO A 661 -13.92 -33.69 -18.00
CA PRO A 661 -14.25 -34.32 -19.29
C PRO A 661 -15.47 -33.76 -20.03
N SER A 662 -16.43 -33.16 -19.31
CA SER A 662 -17.60 -32.51 -19.93
C SER A 662 -17.22 -31.26 -20.76
N ALA A 663 -16.01 -30.73 -20.58
CA ALA A 663 -15.47 -29.62 -21.37
C ALA A 663 -14.68 -30.07 -22.62
N ALA A 664 -14.77 -31.34 -23.04
CA ALA A 664 -14.05 -31.86 -24.22
C ALA A 664 -14.26 -31.03 -25.50
N ALA A 665 -15.44 -30.42 -25.68
CA ALA A 665 -15.73 -29.54 -26.81
C ALA A 665 -14.87 -28.25 -26.83
N ALA A 666 -14.27 -27.87 -25.70
CA ALA A 666 -13.42 -26.69 -25.57
C ALA A 666 -11.95 -26.95 -25.95
N ILE A 667 -11.53 -28.21 -26.15
CA ILE A 667 -10.14 -28.57 -26.47
C ILE A 667 -9.59 -27.75 -27.66
N PRO A 668 -10.31 -27.57 -28.79
CA PRO A 668 -9.78 -26.75 -29.88
C PRO A 668 -9.50 -25.30 -29.48
N ALA A 669 -10.32 -24.70 -28.63
CA ALA A 669 -10.10 -23.35 -28.12
C ALA A 669 -8.87 -23.29 -27.19
N LEU A 670 -8.68 -24.30 -26.35
CA LEU A 670 -7.51 -24.42 -25.48
C LEU A 670 -6.23 -24.67 -26.29
N GLU A 671 -6.29 -25.43 -27.38
CA GLU A 671 -5.16 -25.62 -28.30
C GLU A 671 -4.75 -24.32 -29.00
N ASP A 672 -5.70 -23.46 -29.34
CA ASP A 672 -5.42 -22.11 -29.83
C ASP A 672 -4.81 -21.24 -28.73
N LEU A 673 -5.39 -21.26 -27.52
CA LEU A 673 -4.88 -20.51 -26.37
C LEU A 673 -3.47 -20.95 -25.97
N ARG A 674 -3.13 -22.23 -26.13
CA ARG A 674 -1.79 -22.78 -25.85
C ARG A 674 -0.68 -22.13 -26.66
N LYS A 675 -1.01 -21.57 -27.84
CA LYS A 675 -0.07 -20.83 -28.70
C LYS A 675 0.30 -19.48 -28.09
N LEU A 676 -0.53 -18.90 -27.23
CA LEU A 676 -0.24 -17.67 -26.50
C LEU A 676 0.73 -17.99 -25.35
N PRO A 677 2.00 -17.55 -25.38
CA PRO A 677 3.00 -17.95 -24.38
C PRO A 677 2.55 -17.64 -22.95
N ARG A 678 1.91 -16.49 -22.74
CA ARG A 678 1.40 -16.07 -21.44
C ARG A 678 0.21 -16.91 -20.95
N ALA A 679 -0.50 -17.67 -21.77
CA ALA A 679 -1.62 -18.52 -21.32
C ALA A 679 -1.35 -20.02 -21.49
N ARG A 680 -0.17 -20.40 -22.01
CA ARG A 680 0.21 -21.77 -22.34
C ARG A 680 -0.01 -22.75 -21.20
N TRP A 681 0.58 -22.47 -20.03
CA TRP A 681 0.50 -23.36 -18.87
C TRP A 681 -0.94 -23.63 -18.43
N ALA A 682 -1.80 -22.60 -18.46
CA ALA A 682 -3.20 -22.72 -18.05
C ALA A 682 -3.99 -23.56 -19.06
N ALA A 683 -3.72 -23.39 -20.36
CA ALA A 683 -4.32 -24.19 -21.42
C ALA A 683 -3.86 -25.65 -21.38
N GLU A 684 -2.56 -25.91 -21.18
CA GLU A 684 -2.00 -27.27 -21.07
C GLU A 684 -2.57 -28.02 -19.88
N GLU A 685 -2.63 -27.37 -18.71
CA GLU A 685 -3.21 -27.96 -17.51
C GLU A 685 -4.71 -28.24 -17.68
N ALA A 686 -5.45 -27.34 -18.33
CA ALA A 686 -6.86 -27.55 -18.64
C ALA A 686 -7.06 -28.74 -19.58
N ILE A 687 -6.29 -28.83 -20.68
CA ILE A 687 -6.35 -29.96 -21.62
C ILE A 687 -6.04 -31.27 -20.89
N ARG A 688 -5.03 -31.28 -20.01
CA ARG A 688 -4.66 -32.45 -19.20
C ARG A 688 -5.82 -32.90 -18.32
N LYS A 689 -6.46 -31.99 -17.59
CA LYS A 689 -7.62 -32.27 -16.72
C LYS A 689 -8.88 -32.71 -17.48
N ILE A 690 -9.07 -32.23 -18.71
CA ILE A 690 -10.21 -32.63 -19.55
C ILE A 690 -10.02 -34.04 -20.13
N ARG A 691 -8.77 -34.45 -20.39
CA ARG A 691 -8.43 -35.77 -20.93
C ARG A 691 -8.28 -36.86 -19.86
N SER A 692 -8.04 -36.48 -18.60
CA SER A 692 -8.03 -37.39 -17.44
C SER A 692 -9.45 -37.72 -17.00
#